data_AF-A0A0N0YGL7-F1
#
_entry.id   AF-A0A0N0YGL7-F1
#
_cell.length_a   1.000
_cell.length_b   1.000
_cell.length_c   1.000
_cell.angle_alpha   90.00
_cell.angle_beta   90.00
_cell.angle_gamma   90.00
#
_symmetry.space_group_name_H-M   'P 1'
#
loop_
_entity.id
_entity.type
_entity.pdbx_description
1 polymer ?
#
loop_
_entity_poly.entity_id
_entity_poly.type
_entity_poly.pdbx_seq_one_letter_code
_entity_poly.pdbx_strand_id
1 'polypeptide(L)'
;MSQQLDDQDTRKVQTAVSGSPGADRPVYLPMEAEEYEKFIRLHPARDFYCGLLLGGCGRKLSARKYRDKKCHFAHIASGLCRRTVNDEASADHLYMGRALADWLKANGHPDARPVYWHKDRPLRDSVDVSFDRGRRLVRVQLARRTRREWEADDAGLRAGHAAVEWLFGPDSMLANWQMDRQGHALRIRCRSVGAVREVEVGTQFPDVPVEWTGLPGCSLTPEGMVTPGLARPVKAKAAVPDAGTRPGPPSGIDFPLAPKSVAFTGAVPHEQVEPRRRLYSATVQPYGSSPMSALISLPAETAAPEPDRVHLLTGALLSFSHLPGTDDVTWLIKADGVHELGREGARPWSRLLPPSPASAVPARHPRPEEAPPVASGAPATAGDDRTTSITHLLEETARHAGVIDLATLAERASTAIDPSDTKRWQQLLVEVERPRGPGMPFLVSLVAGPRGGPVPCYADVLDAIGHAVELDLTRHCERERRRVWDAYRPMPPAQVETPSPPPPPSPPLRRPSATEQERAAAYDALMDLAQEAQRAEDVDAVDQVAVQLGGMTLGPAASQSVDDLIDWTVDRRADELCATAERLTALVDHLDRQGDDLPEDHVRRLIGRAEALAEEAGEELTVHERRHLAHWREHLDALAGRPTLRAIRSYAALLRPALRRLAREGRTTTWVELGQKFEAPLAELLPDDKVAILVEVDRETPADEQPLSAVITARRGPHPLYRQLLFNLDRGDLPAAAARAHRPAADGRAGGRQPSPVR
;
A
#
# COMPACT_ATOMS: atom_id res chain seq x y z
N MET A 1 22.56 -4.25 -11.99
CA MET A 1 22.35 -5.71 -12.00
C MET A 1 21.07 -5.98 -11.24
N SER A 2 19.99 -6.24 -11.99
CA SER A 2 18.67 -6.51 -11.44
C SER A 2 18.67 -7.91 -10.83
N GLN A 3 18.76 -8.00 -9.50
CA GLN A 3 18.37 -9.23 -8.82
C GLN A 3 16.85 -9.35 -8.93
N GLN A 4 16.44 -10.33 -9.72
CA GLN A 4 15.11 -10.89 -9.68
C GLN A 4 14.76 -11.16 -8.22
N LEU A 5 13.75 -10.46 -7.71
CA LEU A 5 13.03 -10.89 -6.53
C LEU A 5 12.62 -12.33 -6.77
N ASP A 6 13.19 -13.18 -5.93
CA ASP A 6 13.18 -14.61 -6.09
C ASP A 6 11.75 -15.14 -6.22
N ASP A 7 11.65 -16.14 -7.08
CA ASP A 7 10.46 -16.78 -7.57
C ASP A 7 9.49 -17.14 -6.44
N GLN A 8 8.19 -16.93 -6.66
CA GLN A 8 7.15 -17.43 -5.77
C GLN A 8 7.35 -18.94 -5.58
N ASP A 9 7.64 -19.39 -4.37
CA ASP A 9 7.65 -20.81 -4.04
C ASP A 9 6.23 -21.38 -4.18
N THR A 10 5.92 -21.86 -5.38
CA THR A 10 4.64 -22.47 -5.80
C THR A 10 4.25 -23.71 -4.97
N ARG A 11 5.09 -24.14 -4.02
CA ARG A 11 4.87 -25.31 -3.15
C ARG A 11 4.13 -25.00 -1.83
N LYS A 12 3.92 -23.73 -1.44
CA LYS A 12 3.29 -23.40 -0.15
C LYS A 12 1.76 -23.42 -0.25
N VAL A 13 1.15 -24.54 0.12
CA VAL A 13 -0.30 -24.72 0.10
C VAL A 13 -0.91 -24.30 1.43
N GLN A 14 -1.80 -23.30 1.44
CA GLN A 14 -2.45 -22.79 2.66
C GLN A 14 -3.80 -23.46 2.97
N THR A 15 -4.40 -24.14 1.99
CA THR A 15 -5.68 -24.83 2.19
C THR A 15 -5.64 -26.27 1.73
N ALA A 16 -6.32 -27.13 2.48
CA ALA A 16 -6.48 -28.55 2.19
C ALA A 16 -7.96 -28.95 2.35
N VAL A 17 -8.29 -30.20 2.03
CA VAL A 17 -9.56 -30.81 2.42
C VAL A 17 -9.28 -31.89 3.47
N SER A 18 -10.19 -32.01 4.44
CA SER A 18 -10.08 -32.98 5.52
C SER A 18 -10.91 -34.24 5.24
N GLY A 19 -10.35 -35.40 5.58
CA GLY A 19 -11.01 -36.71 5.54
C GLY A 19 -10.75 -37.50 4.26
N SER A 20 -11.02 -36.93 3.08
CA SER A 20 -10.72 -37.60 1.81
C SER A 20 -10.39 -36.61 0.68
N PRO A 21 -9.71 -37.05 -0.40
CA PRO A 21 -9.36 -36.19 -1.53
C PRO A 21 -10.53 -35.50 -2.24
N GLY A 22 -11.71 -36.14 -2.25
CA GLY A 22 -12.93 -35.61 -2.88
C GLY A 22 -13.86 -34.90 -1.91
N ALA A 23 -13.47 -34.73 -0.65
CA ALA A 23 -14.30 -34.08 0.35
C ALA A 23 -14.47 -32.58 0.06
N ASP A 24 -15.62 -32.04 0.47
CA ASP A 24 -15.97 -30.62 0.46
C ASP A 24 -15.74 -29.96 1.82
N ARG A 25 -14.88 -30.55 2.67
CA ARG A 25 -14.55 -30.07 4.02
C ARG A 25 -13.22 -29.34 3.99
N PRO A 26 -13.19 -28.04 3.63
CA PRO A 26 -11.95 -27.29 3.54
C PRO A 26 -11.38 -27.06 4.95
N VAL A 27 -10.06 -26.97 4.99
CA VAL A 27 -9.32 -26.52 6.16
C VAL A 27 -8.28 -25.50 5.70
N TYR A 28 -8.12 -24.46 6.50
CA TYR A 28 -7.13 -23.40 6.33
C TYR A 28 -6.08 -23.58 7.41
N LEU A 29 -4.81 -23.61 7.00
CA LEU A 29 -3.70 -23.61 7.93
C LEU A 29 -3.26 -22.16 8.14
N PRO A 30 -3.36 -21.61 9.36
CA PRO A 30 -2.76 -20.32 9.68
C PRO A 30 -1.28 -20.29 9.33
N MET A 31 -0.77 -19.11 8.95
CA MET A 31 0.64 -18.96 8.59
C MET A 31 1.54 -18.92 9.83
N GLU A 32 0.95 -18.56 10.96
CA GLU A 32 1.55 -18.23 12.24
C GLU A 32 1.77 -19.50 13.08
N ALA A 33 2.97 -19.63 13.65
CA ALA A 33 3.39 -20.83 14.39
C ALA A 33 2.55 -21.08 15.66
N GLU A 34 2.03 -20.02 16.28
CA GLU A 34 1.20 -20.11 17.48
C GLU A 34 -0.21 -20.62 17.18
N GLU A 35 -0.78 -20.18 16.06
CA GLU A 35 -2.10 -20.61 15.61
C GLU A 35 -2.08 -22.03 15.03
N TYR A 36 -0.93 -22.47 14.51
CA TYR A 36 -0.71 -23.86 14.09
C TYR A 36 -1.10 -24.86 15.18
N GLU A 37 -0.77 -24.60 16.44
CA GLU A 37 -1.09 -25.53 17.53
C GLU A 37 -2.59 -25.60 17.80
N LYS A 38 -3.28 -24.46 17.72
CA LYS A 38 -4.75 -24.41 17.80
C LYS A 38 -5.35 -25.20 16.64
N PHE A 39 -4.83 -25.02 15.43
CA PHE A 39 -5.25 -25.76 14.24
C PHE A 39 -5.10 -27.28 14.41
N ILE A 40 -3.95 -27.75 14.88
CA ILE A 40 -3.72 -29.20 15.08
C ILE A 40 -4.64 -29.77 16.16
N ARG A 41 -4.96 -29.01 17.22
CA ARG A 41 -5.95 -29.42 18.22
C ARG A 41 -7.36 -29.54 17.64
N LEU A 42 -7.74 -28.65 16.72
CA LEU A 42 -9.03 -28.72 16.02
C LEU A 42 -9.12 -29.88 15.01
N HIS A 43 -7.98 -30.37 14.52
CA HIS A 43 -7.91 -31.43 13.50
C HIS A 43 -6.99 -32.60 13.93
N PRO A 44 -7.35 -33.37 14.97
CA PRO A 44 -6.48 -34.38 15.57
C PRO A 44 -6.17 -35.56 14.65
N ALA A 45 -7.08 -35.89 13.72
CA ALA A 45 -6.88 -36.96 12.75
C ALA A 45 -5.76 -36.66 11.73
N ARG A 46 -5.43 -35.38 11.51
CA ARG A 46 -4.40 -34.91 10.56
C ARG A 46 -4.55 -35.47 9.14
N ASP A 47 -5.76 -35.83 8.75
CA ASP A 47 -6.09 -36.35 7.43
C ASP A 47 -6.35 -35.21 6.46
N PHE A 48 -5.26 -34.61 5.97
CA PHE A 48 -5.30 -33.51 5.01
C PHE A 48 -4.94 -33.97 3.60
N TYR A 49 -5.67 -33.48 2.61
CA TYR A 49 -5.45 -33.83 1.20
C TYR A 49 -5.42 -32.59 0.32
N CYS A 50 -4.63 -32.67 -0.75
CA CYS A 50 -4.63 -31.69 -1.83
C CYS A 50 -5.90 -31.91 -2.65
N GLY A 51 -7.03 -31.37 -2.16
CA GLY A 51 -8.37 -31.77 -2.62
C GLY A 51 -8.62 -31.59 -4.11
N LEU A 52 -9.46 -32.46 -4.67
CA LEU A 52 -9.88 -32.44 -6.08
C LEU A 52 -10.87 -31.30 -6.39
N LEU A 53 -11.59 -30.82 -5.37
CA LEU A 53 -12.50 -29.66 -5.48
C LEU A 53 -11.77 -28.32 -5.22
N LEU A 54 -10.59 -28.38 -4.63
CA LEU A 54 -9.54 -27.37 -4.85
C LEU A 54 -8.91 -27.73 -6.21
N GLY A 55 -8.08 -26.99 -6.92
CA GLY A 55 -7.49 -27.51 -8.18
C GLY A 55 -6.42 -28.60 -8.00
N GLY A 56 -6.54 -29.47 -6.98
CA GLY A 56 -5.48 -30.31 -6.43
C GLY A 56 -5.32 -31.69 -7.05
N CYS A 57 -4.24 -32.38 -6.69
CA CYS A 57 -3.89 -33.70 -7.22
C CYS A 57 -4.47 -34.90 -6.44
N GLY A 58 -5.22 -34.64 -5.37
CA GLY A 58 -5.80 -35.65 -4.48
C GLY A 58 -4.84 -36.32 -3.50
N ARG A 59 -3.54 -36.02 -3.55
CA ARG A 59 -2.54 -36.66 -2.66
C ARG A 59 -2.60 -36.13 -1.23
N LYS A 60 -2.14 -36.95 -0.28
CA LYS A 60 -2.09 -36.59 1.14
C LYS A 60 -1.07 -35.48 1.40
N LEU A 61 -1.46 -34.56 2.28
CA LEU A 61 -0.67 -33.42 2.74
C LEU A 61 -0.30 -33.59 4.21
N SER A 62 0.87 -33.06 4.57
CA SER A 62 1.28 -32.83 5.95
C SER A 62 1.22 -31.34 6.25
N ALA A 63 0.58 -30.94 7.35
CA ALA A 63 0.74 -29.59 7.88
C ALA A 63 2.17 -29.45 8.43
N ARG A 64 2.87 -28.35 8.07
CA ARG A 64 4.22 -28.08 8.53
C ARG A 64 4.23 -26.83 9.39
N LYS A 65 4.70 -26.99 10.64
CA LYS A 65 5.01 -25.89 11.54
C LYS A 65 6.39 -25.34 11.17
N TYR A 66 6.48 -24.03 11.01
CA TYR A 66 7.72 -23.30 10.83
C TYR A 66 7.69 -22.10 11.78
N ARG A 67 8.86 -21.70 12.29
CA ARG A 67 9.01 -20.50 13.13
C ARG A 67 9.61 -19.35 12.32
N ASP A 68 10.55 -19.68 11.44
CA ASP A 68 11.28 -18.81 10.52
C ASP A 68 10.57 -18.59 9.17
N LYS A 69 9.56 -19.41 8.86
CA LYS A 69 8.83 -19.44 7.58
C LYS A 69 7.33 -19.59 7.84
N LYS A 70 6.54 -19.28 6.81
CA LYS A 70 5.09 -19.49 6.85
C LYS A 70 4.77 -20.97 7.03
N CYS A 71 3.94 -21.29 8.03
CA CYS A 71 3.30 -22.58 8.13
C CYS A 71 2.50 -22.84 6.84
N HIS A 72 2.58 -24.06 6.33
CA HIS A 72 1.91 -24.46 5.10
C HIS A 72 1.72 -25.98 5.06
N PHE A 73 0.79 -26.42 4.23
CA PHE A 73 0.68 -27.81 3.84
C PHE A 73 1.74 -28.16 2.79
N ALA A 74 2.40 -29.29 2.99
CA ALA A 74 3.34 -29.88 2.05
C ALA A 74 2.86 -31.28 1.62
N HIS A 75 3.13 -31.66 0.38
CA HIS A 75 2.86 -33.03 -0.08
C HIS A 75 3.78 -34.00 0.64
N ILE A 76 3.22 -35.10 1.18
CA ILE A 76 4.01 -36.14 1.87
C ILE A 76 4.90 -36.87 0.86
N ALA A 77 4.35 -37.18 -0.31
CA ALA A 77 5.09 -37.68 -1.45
C ALA A 77 5.14 -36.58 -2.53
N SER A 78 6.34 -36.17 -2.91
CA SER A 78 6.54 -35.24 -4.01
C SER A 78 6.06 -35.86 -5.33
N GLY A 79 5.34 -35.08 -6.12
CA GLY A 79 4.91 -35.49 -7.45
C GLY A 79 4.33 -34.30 -8.20
N LEU A 80 4.10 -34.46 -9.50
CA LEU A 80 3.52 -33.41 -10.35
C LEU A 80 2.14 -33.02 -9.83
N CYS A 81 2.05 -31.85 -9.21
CA CYS A 81 0.80 -31.20 -8.82
C CYS A 81 0.68 -29.92 -9.66
N ARG A 82 -0.45 -29.75 -10.35
CA ARG A 82 -0.70 -28.58 -11.21
C ARG A 82 -1.56 -27.52 -10.53
N ARG A 83 -1.76 -27.63 -9.21
CA ARG A 83 -2.53 -26.66 -8.44
C ARG A 83 -1.77 -25.33 -8.42
N THR A 84 -2.33 -24.31 -9.08
CA THR A 84 -1.73 -22.98 -9.19
C THR A 84 -2.15 -22.04 -8.07
N VAL A 85 -3.42 -22.10 -7.64
CA VAL A 85 -3.92 -21.27 -6.53
C VAL A 85 -3.83 -22.02 -5.22
N ASN A 86 -2.97 -21.53 -4.33
CA ASN A 86 -2.52 -22.19 -3.10
C ASN A 86 -2.64 -21.28 -1.86
N ASP A 87 -3.27 -20.11 -1.98
CA ASP A 87 -3.53 -19.17 -0.90
C ASP A 87 -4.77 -19.53 -0.07
N GLU A 88 -5.10 -18.67 0.88
CA GLU A 88 -6.21 -18.84 1.81
C GLU A 88 -7.58 -18.86 1.12
N ALA A 89 -7.76 -18.00 0.11
CA ALA A 89 -9.00 -17.84 -0.64
C ALA A 89 -9.27 -19.01 -1.61
N SER A 90 -8.24 -19.81 -1.92
CA SER A 90 -8.34 -20.94 -2.84
C SER A 90 -9.32 -22.06 -2.44
N ALA A 91 -9.91 -21.98 -1.24
CA ALA A 91 -10.96 -22.87 -0.75
C ALA A 91 -12.27 -22.15 -0.40
N ASP A 92 -12.40 -20.85 -0.67
CA ASP A 92 -13.56 -20.04 -0.29
C ASP A 92 -14.87 -20.57 -0.87
N HIS A 93 -14.84 -21.06 -2.11
CA HIS A 93 -16.01 -21.70 -2.73
C HIS A 93 -16.51 -22.90 -1.91
N LEU A 94 -15.62 -23.70 -1.32
CA LEU A 94 -16.02 -24.81 -0.45
C LEU A 94 -16.61 -24.32 0.87
N TYR A 95 -15.98 -23.33 1.51
CA TYR A 95 -16.47 -22.72 2.75
C TYR A 95 -17.87 -22.15 2.55
N MET A 96 -18.07 -21.35 1.52
CA MET A 96 -19.35 -20.72 1.19
C MET A 96 -20.42 -21.74 0.84
N GLY A 97 -20.12 -22.70 -0.04
CA GLY A 97 -21.09 -23.73 -0.44
C GLY A 97 -21.57 -24.57 0.75
N ARG A 98 -20.65 -24.95 1.64
CA ARG A 98 -20.99 -25.73 2.82
C ARG A 98 -21.75 -24.92 3.86
N ALA A 99 -21.31 -23.70 4.15
CA ALA A 99 -21.99 -22.82 5.09
C ALA A 99 -23.42 -22.50 4.64
N LEU A 100 -23.64 -22.24 3.35
CA LEU A 100 -24.97 -22.04 2.76
C LEU A 100 -25.83 -23.30 2.84
N ALA A 101 -25.28 -24.47 2.51
CA ALA A 101 -26.01 -25.72 2.60
C ALA A 101 -26.41 -26.05 4.05
N ASP A 102 -25.51 -25.84 5.01
CA ASP A 102 -25.78 -26.09 6.43
C ASP A 102 -26.80 -25.08 6.99
N TRP A 103 -26.73 -23.81 6.58
CA TRP A 103 -27.74 -22.80 6.90
C TRP A 103 -29.13 -23.15 6.31
N LEU A 104 -29.20 -23.59 5.05
CA LEU A 104 -30.47 -24.03 4.43
C LEU A 104 -31.06 -25.25 5.16
N LYS A 105 -30.23 -26.23 5.55
CA LYS A 105 -30.68 -27.39 6.33
C LYS A 105 -31.25 -26.95 7.69
N ALA A 106 -30.59 -26.01 8.37
CA ALA A 106 -31.07 -25.45 9.63
C ALA A 106 -32.41 -24.70 9.46
N ASN A 107 -32.68 -24.17 8.27
CA ASN A 107 -33.94 -23.50 7.90
C ASN A 107 -34.99 -24.47 7.30
N GLY A 108 -34.89 -25.77 7.53
CA GLY A 108 -35.92 -26.75 7.15
C GLY A 108 -35.78 -27.33 5.74
N HIS A 109 -34.63 -27.15 5.08
CA HIS A 109 -34.33 -27.72 3.76
C HIS A 109 -33.22 -28.79 3.86
N PRO A 110 -33.51 -30.00 4.40
CA PRO A 110 -32.51 -31.04 4.64
C PRO A 110 -31.87 -31.59 3.35
N ASP A 111 -32.51 -31.37 2.21
CA ASP A 111 -32.07 -31.77 0.88
C ASP A 111 -31.05 -30.80 0.26
N ALA A 112 -30.74 -29.68 0.91
CA ALA A 112 -29.79 -28.69 0.42
C ALA A 112 -28.39 -29.29 0.22
N ARG A 113 -27.87 -29.21 -1.00
CA ARG A 113 -26.57 -29.76 -1.38
C ARG A 113 -25.78 -28.79 -2.26
N PRO A 114 -24.50 -28.55 -1.94
CA PRO A 114 -23.63 -27.76 -2.78
C PRO A 114 -23.15 -28.58 -3.99
N VAL A 115 -23.03 -27.89 -5.11
CA VAL A 115 -22.49 -28.37 -6.38
C VAL A 115 -21.37 -27.42 -6.77
N TYR A 116 -20.16 -27.96 -6.86
CA TYR A 116 -18.93 -27.19 -7.11
C TYR A 116 -18.41 -27.36 -8.54
N TRP A 117 -18.93 -28.35 -9.26
CA TRP A 117 -18.46 -28.71 -10.59
C TRP A 117 -19.55 -28.42 -11.63
N HIS A 118 -19.18 -27.67 -12.66
CA HIS A 118 -20.01 -27.43 -13.83
C HIS A 118 -19.20 -27.81 -15.08
N LYS A 119 -19.79 -28.60 -15.98
CA LYS A 119 -19.08 -29.15 -17.15
C LYS A 119 -18.38 -28.09 -18.01
N ASP A 120 -18.95 -26.90 -18.07
CA ASP A 120 -18.48 -25.80 -18.92
C ASP A 120 -17.80 -24.67 -18.14
N ARG A 121 -17.42 -24.89 -16.86
CA ARG A 121 -16.80 -23.85 -16.02
C ARG A 121 -15.56 -24.37 -15.30
N PRO A 122 -14.52 -23.53 -15.18
CA PRO A 122 -13.45 -23.79 -14.25
C PRO A 122 -14.00 -24.05 -12.84
N LEU A 123 -13.38 -25.00 -12.18
CA LEU A 123 -13.60 -25.26 -10.77
C LEU A 123 -13.34 -23.97 -9.98
N ARG A 124 -14.14 -23.71 -8.94
CA ARG A 124 -14.08 -22.55 -8.02
C ARG A 124 -14.74 -21.26 -8.52
N ASP A 125 -15.07 -21.16 -9.81
CA ASP A 125 -15.65 -19.93 -10.36
C ASP A 125 -17.02 -19.62 -9.79
N SER A 126 -17.80 -20.66 -9.50
CA SER A 126 -19.13 -20.56 -8.94
C SER A 126 -19.44 -21.75 -8.06
N VAL A 127 -20.44 -21.58 -7.19
CA VAL A 127 -21.01 -22.64 -6.37
C VAL A 127 -22.52 -22.56 -6.42
N ASP A 128 -23.15 -23.69 -6.66
CA ASP A 128 -24.59 -23.83 -6.71
C ASP A 128 -25.09 -24.62 -5.51
N VAL A 129 -26.04 -24.09 -4.76
CA VAL A 129 -26.70 -24.80 -3.67
C VAL A 129 -28.18 -24.96 -4.02
N SER A 130 -28.54 -26.14 -4.49
CA SER A 130 -29.92 -26.48 -4.84
C SER A 130 -30.67 -26.97 -3.60
N PHE A 131 -31.94 -26.59 -3.48
CA PHE A 131 -32.81 -26.96 -2.36
C PHE A 131 -34.28 -26.96 -2.79
N ASP A 132 -35.19 -27.38 -1.90
CA ASP A 132 -36.62 -27.56 -2.21
C ASP A 132 -36.83 -28.53 -3.38
N ARG A 133 -36.22 -29.72 -3.26
CA ARG A 133 -36.17 -30.79 -4.27
C ARG A 133 -35.57 -30.31 -5.59
N GLY A 134 -34.62 -29.38 -5.53
CA GLY A 134 -33.95 -28.78 -6.68
C GLY A 134 -34.77 -27.71 -7.41
N ARG A 135 -35.91 -27.28 -6.86
CA ARG A 135 -36.73 -26.22 -7.47
C ARG A 135 -36.18 -24.82 -7.24
N ARG A 136 -35.38 -24.63 -6.18
CA ARG A 136 -34.76 -23.35 -5.85
C ARG A 136 -33.24 -23.50 -5.85
N LEU A 137 -32.56 -22.42 -6.22
CA LEU A 137 -31.11 -22.38 -6.35
C LEU A 137 -30.54 -21.13 -5.70
N VAL A 138 -29.50 -21.30 -4.90
CA VAL A 138 -28.59 -20.23 -4.52
C VAL A 138 -27.31 -20.37 -5.33
N ARG A 139 -26.96 -19.36 -6.13
CA ARG A 139 -25.70 -19.31 -6.88
C ARG A 139 -24.74 -18.30 -6.27
N VAL A 140 -23.57 -18.76 -5.86
CA VAL A 140 -22.44 -17.92 -5.49
C VAL A 140 -21.54 -17.74 -6.70
N GLN A 141 -21.35 -16.50 -7.15
CA GLN A 141 -20.46 -16.16 -8.26
C GLN A 141 -19.18 -15.53 -7.71
N LEU A 142 -18.06 -16.22 -7.86
CA LEU A 142 -16.74 -15.78 -7.36
C LEU A 142 -15.88 -15.22 -8.47
N ALA A 143 -15.79 -15.93 -9.59
CA ALA A 143 -15.04 -15.48 -10.73
C ALA A 143 -15.68 -14.28 -11.40
N ARG A 144 -14.84 -13.46 -12.03
CA ARG A 144 -15.26 -12.38 -12.93
C ARG A 144 -16.00 -12.97 -14.13
N ARG A 145 -17.07 -12.29 -14.54
CA ARG A 145 -17.72 -12.54 -15.83
C ARG A 145 -18.08 -11.25 -16.50
N THR A 146 -18.26 -11.34 -17.80
CA THR A 146 -18.87 -10.24 -18.53
C THR A 146 -20.36 -10.14 -18.19
N ARG A 147 -20.95 -8.97 -18.44
CA ARG A 147 -22.38 -8.76 -18.19
C ARG A 147 -23.22 -9.69 -19.04
N ARG A 148 -22.91 -9.82 -20.33
CA ARG A 148 -23.67 -10.68 -21.26
C ARG A 148 -23.66 -12.15 -20.84
N GLU A 149 -22.50 -12.67 -20.43
CA GLU A 149 -22.38 -14.05 -19.93
C GLU A 149 -23.24 -14.27 -18.69
N TRP A 150 -23.22 -13.31 -17.75
CA TRP A 150 -24.02 -13.37 -16.55
C TRP A 150 -25.53 -13.30 -16.83
N GLU A 151 -25.98 -12.41 -17.72
CA GLU A 151 -27.39 -12.30 -18.11
C GLU A 151 -27.90 -13.58 -18.80
N ALA A 152 -27.08 -14.18 -19.68
CA ALA A 152 -27.40 -15.45 -20.33
C ALA A 152 -27.50 -16.60 -19.31
N ASP A 153 -26.59 -16.64 -18.34
CA ASP A 153 -26.60 -17.62 -17.26
C ASP A 153 -27.84 -17.48 -16.37
N ASP A 154 -28.16 -16.26 -15.94
CA ASP A 154 -29.35 -16.00 -15.12
C ASP A 154 -30.62 -16.41 -15.84
N ALA A 155 -30.76 -16.09 -17.14
CA ALA A 155 -31.89 -16.53 -17.94
C ALA A 155 -31.99 -18.06 -18.01
N GLY A 156 -30.87 -18.75 -18.23
CA GLY A 156 -30.82 -20.21 -18.25
C GLY A 156 -31.20 -20.85 -16.92
N LEU A 157 -30.71 -20.31 -15.79
CA LEU A 157 -31.06 -20.83 -14.46
C LEU A 157 -32.52 -20.59 -14.13
N ARG A 158 -33.05 -19.40 -14.41
CA ARG A 158 -34.46 -19.06 -14.15
C ARG A 158 -35.43 -19.84 -15.02
N ALA A 159 -35.01 -20.32 -16.19
CA ALA A 159 -35.82 -21.25 -16.99
C ALA A 159 -35.93 -22.63 -16.33
N GLY A 160 -34.92 -23.06 -15.55
CA GLY A 160 -34.88 -24.36 -14.90
C GLY A 160 -35.33 -24.39 -13.43
N HIS A 161 -35.44 -23.23 -12.78
CA HIS A 161 -35.69 -23.13 -11.34
C HIS A 161 -36.81 -22.12 -11.05
N ALA A 162 -37.64 -22.43 -10.05
CA ALA A 162 -38.72 -21.56 -9.59
C ALA A 162 -38.20 -20.27 -8.95
N ALA A 163 -37.04 -20.32 -8.29
CA ALA A 163 -36.36 -19.16 -7.74
C ALA A 163 -34.84 -19.33 -7.81
N VAL A 164 -34.14 -18.26 -8.19
CA VAL A 164 -32.68 -18.19 -8.26
C VAL A 164 -32.21 -16.96 -7.48
N GLU A 165 -31.45 -17.22 -6.43
CA GLU A 165 -30.79 -16.21 -5.60
C GLU A 165 -29.32 -16.10 -6.00
N TRP A 166 -28.82 -14.87 -6.19
CA TRP A 166 -27.41 -14.64 -6.55
C TRP A 166 -26.66 -13.97 -5.41
N LEU A 167 -25.55 -14.57 -5.01
CA LEU A 167 -24.58 -13.97 -4.10
C LEU A 167 -23.28 -13.71 -4.85
N PHE A 168 -22.76 -12.50 -4.71
CA PHE A 168 -21.59 -12.04 -5.45
C PHE A 168 -20.38 -11.96 -4.54
N GLY A 169 -19.34 -12.71 -4.88
CA GLY A 169 -18.04 -12.65 -4.22
C GLY A 169 -17.32 -11.31 -4.44
N PRO A 170 -16.28 -11.01 -3.64
CA PRO A 170 -15.53 -9.76 -3.68
C PRO A 170 -15.12 -9.38 -5.11
N ASP A 171 -14.56 -10.34 -5.85
CA ASP A 171 -13.92 -10.14 -7.15
C ASP A 171 -14.83 -10.31 -8.36
N SER A 172 -16.10 -10.68 -8.15
CA SER A 172 -17.00 -11.03 -9.27
C SER A 172 -17.26 -9.88 -10.25
N MET A 173 -17.13 -8.63 -9.82
CA MET A 173 -17.43 -7.41 -10.59
C MET A 173 -18.87 -7.30 -11.16
N LEU A 174 -19.78 -8.21 -10.76
CA LEU A 174 -21.15 -8.27 -11.27
C LEU A 174 -22.18 -7.60 -10.37
N ALA A 175 -21.86 -7.35 -9.10
CA ALA A 175 -22.80 -6.81 -8.12
C ALA A 175 -23.41 -5.46 -8.57
N ASN A 176 -22.64 -4.63 -9.27
CA ASN A 176 -23.12 -3.35 -9.79
C ASN A 176 -24.23 -3.52 -10.83
N TRP A 177 -24.10 -4.51 -11.71
CA TRP A 177 -25.14 -4.84 -12.70
C TRP A 177 -26.41 -5.38 -12.04
N GLN A 178 -26.26 -6.20 -10.98
CA GLN A 178 -27.41 -6.68 -10.21
C GLN A 178 -28.12 -5.52 -9.49
N MET A 179 -27.37 -4.57 -8.92
CA MET A 179 -27.96 -3.38 -8.27
C MET A 179 -28.83 -2.56 -9.24
N ASP A 180 -28.43 -2.45 -10.51
CA ASP A 180 -29.27 -1.77 -11.52
C ASP A 180 -30.57 -2.51 -11.81
N ARG A 181 -30.54 -3.85 -11.74
CA ARG A 181 -31.68 -4.69 -12.05
C ARG A 181 -32.72 -4.72 -10.94
N GLN A 182 -32.30 -4.77 -9.68
CA GLN A 182 -33.21 -4.99 -8.53
C GLN A 182 -33.04 -4.00 -7.37
N GLY A 183 -32.23 -2.96 -7.55
CA GLY A 183 -31.96 -1.92 -6.53
C GLY A 183 -30.98 -2.33 -5.43
N HIS A 184 -30.53 -3.59 -5.40
CA HIS A 184 -29.58 -4.11 -4.41
C HIS A 184 -28.83 -5.35 -4.94
N ALA A 185 -27.74 -5.74 -4.29
CA ALA A 185 -27.06 -7.01 -4.56
C ALA A 185 -26.68 -7.72 -3.26
N LEU A 186 -26.85 -9.04 -3.20
CA LEU A 186 -26.34 -9.82 -2.06
C LEU A 186 -24.86 -10.11 -2.26
N ARG A 187 -24.06 -9.80 -1.24
CA ARG A 187 -22.62 -10.00 -1.22
C ARG A 187 -22.29 -11.14 -0.26
N ILE A 188 -21.20 -11.85 -0.57
CA ILE A 188 -20.67 -12.92 0.27
C ILE A 188 -19.15 -12.84 0.30
N ARG A 189 -18.55 -13.11 1.46
CA ARG A 189 -17.09 -13.19 1.64
C ARG A 189 -16.71 -14.22 2.70
N CYS A 190 -15.46 -14.64 2.68
CA CYS A 190 -14.84 -15.36 3.79
C CYS A 190 -13.95 -14.40 4.59
N ARG A 191 -13.99 -14.51 5.92
CA ARG A 191 -13.10 -13.79 6.84
C ARG A 191 -12.32 -14.80 7.69
N SER A 192 -11.01 -14.63 7.77
CA SER A 192 -10.16 -15.41 8.67
C SER A 192 -10.35 -14.93 10.10
N VAL A 193 -10.66 -15.85 11.02
CA VAL A 193 -10.70 -15.60 12.47
C VAL A 193 -9.88 -16.70 13.13
N GLY A 194 -8.59 -16.41 13.33
CA GLY A 194 -7.58 -17.39 13.70
C GLY A 194 -7.55 -18.58 12.72
N ALA A 195 -7.67 -19.80 13.27
CA ALA A 195 -7.68 -21.04 12.48
C ALA A 195 -9.00 -21.36 11.75
N VAL A 196 -9.99 -20.46 11.78
CA VAL A 196 -11.32 -20.68 11.18
C VAL A 196 -11.57 -19.66 10.08
N ARG A 197 -12.26 -20.09 9.02
CA ARG A 197 -12.84 -19.16 8.03
C ARG A 197 -14.34 -19.03 8.27
N GLU A 198 -14.78 -17.83 8.59
CA GLU A 198 -16.18 -17.47 8.76
C GLU A 198 -16.76 -16.95 7.45
N VAL A 199 -17.99 -17.36 7.14
CA VAL A 199 -18.71 -16.89 5.95
C VAL A 199 -19.67 -15.77 6.36
N GLU A 200 -19.48 -14.61 5.74
CA GLU A 200 -20.29 -13.43 5.96
C GLU A 200 -21.07 -13.07 4.70
N VAL A 201 -22.29 -12.59 4.88
CA VAL A 201 -23.18 -12.11 3.84
C VAL A 201 -23.66 -10.71 4.17
N GLY A 202 -23.98 -9.92 3.16
CA GLY A 202 -24.48 -8.56 3.33
C GLY A 202 -25.25 -8.09 2.12
N THR A 203 -25.99 -6.99 2.27
CA THR A 203 -26.70 -6.35 1.16
C THR A 203 -25.99 -5.08 0.76
N GLN A 204 -25.63 -4.99 -0.52
CA GLN A 204 -25.09 -3.79 -1.13
C GLN A 204 -26.22 -2.96 -1.71
N PHE A 205 -26.30 -1.70 -1.28
CA PHE A 205 -27.17 -0.67 -1.86
C PHE A 205 -26.32 0.38 -2.60
N PRO A 206 -26.92 1.20 -3.47
CA PRO A 206 -26.16 2.20 -4.23
C PRO A 206 -25.49 3.28 -3.37
N ASP A 207 -26.10 3.63 -2.23
CA ASP A 207 -25.72 4.77 -1.39
C ASP A 207 -25.06 4.38 -0.06
N VAL A 208 -25.09 3.10 0.31
CA VAL A 208 -24.71 2.64 1.66
C VAL A 208 -23.65 1.54 1.55
N PRO A 209 -22.58 1.59 2.36
CA PRO A 209 -21.63 0.49 2.49
C PRO A 209 -22.33 -0.83 2.87
N VAL A 210 -21.69 -1.95 2.54
CA VAL A 210 -22.22 -3.28 2.86
C VAL A 210 -22.11 -3.54 4.37
N GLU A 211 -23.25 -3.74 5.04
CA GLU A 211 -23.31 -4.27 6.40
C GLU A 211 -23.15 -5.80 6.35
N TRP A 212 -22.03 -6.30 6.86
CA TRP A 212 -21.71 -7.73 6.89
C TRP A 212 -22.29 -8.41 8.12
N THR A 213 -22.86 -9.60 7.93
CA THR A 213 -23.39 -10.45 9.01
C THR A 213 -23.07 -11.91 8.75
N GLY A 214 -23.02 -12.74 9.79
CA GLY A 214 -22.96 -14.19 9.61
C GLY A 214 -24.28 -14.74 9.06
N LEU A 215 -24.22 -15.87 8.36
CA LEU A 215 -25.42 -16.56 7.84
C LEU A 215 -26.53 -16.80 8.89
N PRO A 216 -26.24 -17.13 10.17
CA PRO A 216 -27.29 -17.26 11.19
C PRO A 216 -28.12 -16.00 11.43
N GLY A 217 -27.60 -14.81 11.08
CA GLY A 217 -28.31 -13.54 11.16
C GLY A 217 -29.26 -13.28 9.98
N CYS A 218 -29.30 -14.16 8.98
CA CYS A 218 -30.17 -14.05 7.80
C CYS A 218 -31.37 -15.00 7.91
N SER A 219 -32.49 -14.61 7.28
CA SER A 219 -33.69 -15.43 7.17
C SER A 219 -33.95 -15.83 5.72
N LEU A 220 -34.69 -16.92 5.53
CA LEU A 220 -35.14 -17.39 4.22
C LEU A 220 -36.64 -17.14 4.07
N THR A 221 -37.06 -16.42 3.04
CA THR A 221 -38.46 -16.21 2.69
C THR A 221 -38.81 -16.91 1.36
N PRO A 222 -40.09 -16.96 0.96
CA PRO A 222 -40.46 -17.44 -0.38
C PRO A 222 -39.78 -16.68 -1.51
N GLU A 223 -39.54 -15.38 -1.33
CA GLU A 223 -38.93 -14.49 -2.31
C GLU A 223 -37.41 -14.66 -2.40
N GLY A 224 -36.75 -15.06 -1.31
CA GLY A 224 -35.30 -15.23 -1.32
C GLY A 224 -34.65 -15.15 0.05
N MET A 225 -33.34 -14.95 0.06
CA MET A 225 -32.59 -14.70 1.29
C MET A 225 -32.77 -13.24 1.73
N VAL A 226 -33.09 -13.03 3.00
CA VAL A 226 -33.22 -11.70 3.61
C VAL A 226 -32.12 -11.49 4.64
N THR A 227 -31.25 -10.53 4.37
CA THR A 227 -30.23 -10.07 5.32
C THR A 227 -30.81 -8.99 6.24
N PRO A 228 -30.17 -8.70 7.39
CA PRO A 228 -30.56 -7.58 8.26
C PRO A 228 -30.63 -6.23 7.53
N GLY A 229 -29.70 -5.99 6.59
CA GLY A 229 -29.68 -4.78 5.77
C GLY A 229 -30.87 -4.68 4.82
N LEU A 230 -31.35 -5.80 4.29
CA LEU A 230 -32.52 -5.85 3.41
C LEU A 230 -33.86 -5.79 4.19
N ALA A 231 -33.89 -6.31 5.41
CA ALA A 231 -35.08 -6.25 6.28
C ALA A 231 -35.39 -4.83 6.80
N ARG A 232 -34.37 -3.95 6.83
CA ARG A 232 -34.56 -2.55 7.23
C ARG A 232 -35.22 -1.78 6.08
N PRO A 233 -36.28 -0.98 6.34
CA PRO A 233 -36.82 -0.08 5.34
C PRO A 233 -35.79 1.02 5.06
N VAL A 234 -34.96 0.83 4.04
CA VAL A 234 -34.19 1.93 3.46
C VAL A 234 -35.22 2.93 2.95
N LYS A 235 -35.15 4.19 3.39
CA LYS A 235 -35.93 5.30 2.80
C LYS A 235 -35.43 5.57 1.38
N ALA A 236 -35.59 4.61 0.47
CA ALA A 236 -35.39 4.79 -0.94
C ALA A 236 -36.65 5.46 -1.50
N LYS A 237 -36.51 6.66 -2.06
CA LYS A 237 -37.49 7.20 -3.00
C LYS A 237 -37.61 6.18 -4.13
N ALA A 238 -38.68 5.40 -4.12
CA ALA A 238 -38.98 4.45 -5.18
C ALA A 238 -39.21 5.23 -6.48
N ALA A 239 -38.19 5.27 -7.34
CA ALA A 239 -38.37 5.49 -8.76
C ALA A 239 -38.25 4.10 -9.39
N VAL A 240 -39.40 3.45 -9.60
CA VAL A 240 -39.51 2.35 -10.55
C VAL A 240 -39.34 2.98 -11.93
N PRO A 241 -38.32 2.63 -12.74
CA PRO A 241 -38.25 3.11 -14.11
C PRO A 241 -39.26 2.31 -14.94
N ASP A 242 -40.24 3.02 -15.48
CA ASP A 242 -41.09 2.51 -16.54
C ASP A 242 -40.23 2.21 -17.78
N ALA A 243 -40.45 1.04 -18.37
CA ALA A 243 -39.70 0.54 -19.51
C ALA A 243 -40.13 1.31 -20.76
N GLY A 244 -39.47 2.43 -21.06
CA GLY A 244 -39.71 3.15 -22.31
C GLY A 244 -39.07 4.51 -22.48
N THR A 245 -38.61 5.16 -21.41
CA THR A 245 -38.12 6.54 -21.52
C THR A 245 -36.59 6.59 -21.38
N ARG A 246 -35.93 7.00 -22.47
CA ARG A 246 -34.51 7.36 -22.51
C ARG A 246 -34.22 8.38 -21.39
N PRO A 247 -33.29 8.09 -20.45
CA PRO A 247 -33.00 9.03 -19.37
C PRO A 247 -32.35 10.29 -19.94
N GLY A 248 -32.97 11.45 -19.69
CA GLY A 248 -32.33 12.74 -19.85
C GLY A 248 -31.23 12.94 -18.79
N PRO A 249 -30.29 13.89 -19.00
CA PRO A 249 -29.25 14.17 -18.02
C PRO A 249 -29.86 14.55 -16.65
N PRO A 250 -29.20 14.20 -15.53
CA PRO A 250 -29.73 14.48 -14.20
C PRO A 250 -29.80 15.99 -13.95
N SER A 251 -31.00 16.55 -14.00
CA SER A 251 -31.26 17.89 -13.49
C SER A 251 -31.31 17.85 -11.96
N GLY A 252 -30.51 18.70 -11.31
CA GLY A 252 -30.68 19.03 -9.89
C GLY A 252 -29.69 18.42 -8.90
N ILE A 253 -28.39 18.48 -9.16
CA ILE A 253 -27.38 18.45 -8.09
C ILE A 253 -26.77 19.85 -7.99
N ASP A 254 -26.94 20.47 -6.83
CA ASP A 254 -26.46 21.81 -6.50
C ASP A 254 -25.18 21.66 -5.66
N PHE A 255 -24.00 21.99 -6.21
CA PHE A 255 -22.71 21.95 -5.51
C PHE A 255 -22.44 23.29 -4.82
N PRO A 256 -22.25 23.34 -3.48
CA PRO A 256 -21.92 24.58 -2.80
C PRO A 256 -20.54 25.07 -3.22
N LEU A 257 -20.48 26.30 -3.72
CA LEU A 257 -19.24 27.00 -4.01
C LEU A 257 -18.76 27.70 -2.74
N ALA A 258 -17.46 27.65 -2.46
CA ALA A 258 -16.89 28.35 -1.32
C ALA A 258 -17.25 29.86 -1.38
N PRO A 259 -17.59 30.51 -0.27
CA PRO A 259 -17.89 31.94 -0.26
C PRO A 259 -16.75 32.74 -0.90
N LYS A 260 -17.07 33.75 -1.72
CA LYS A 260 -16.09 34.64 -2.35
C LYS A 260 -15.10 33.95 -3.32
N SER A 261 -15.39 32.72 -3.76
CA SER A 261 -14.52 31.96 -4.66
C SER A 261 -14.82 32.15 -6.15
N VAL A 262 -15.90 32.84 -6.49
CA VAL A 262 -16.33 33.03 -7.89
C VAL A 262 -16.77 34.46 -8.14
N ALA A 263 -16.16 35.10 -9.14
CA ALA A 263 -16.53 36.41 -9.65
C ALA A 263 -17.06 36.31 -11.09
N PHE A 264 -17.82 37.30 -11.53
CA PHE A 264 -18.34 37.39 -12.90
C PHE A 264 -18.40 38.82 -13.41
N THR A 265 -18.50 38.96 -14.74
CA THR A 265 -18.65 40.21 -15.49
C THR A 265 -19.53 39.99 -16.72
N GLY A 266 -20.00 41.06 -17.36
CA GLY A 266 -20.72 40.98 -18.63
C GLY A 266 -22.07 40.27 -18.53
N ALA A 267 -22.78 40.47 -17.42
CA ALA A 267 -24.08 39.85 -17.19
C ALA A 267 -25.15 40.39 -18.15
N VAL A 268 -25.70 39.51 -18.99
CA VAL A 268 -26.79 39.79 -19.93
C VAL A 268 -28.04 39.07 -19.45
N PRO A 269 -29.14 39.78 -19.14
CA PRO A 269 -30.37 39.16 -18.64
C PRO A 269 -31.08 38.34 -19.73
N HIS A 270 -31.67 37.21 -19.34
CA HIS A 270 -32.63 36.46 -20.16
C HIS A 270 -34.07 36.84 -19.78
N GLU A 271 -35.00 36.76 -20.75
CA GLU A 271 -36.43 36.92 -20.48
C GLU A 271 -36.90 35.90 -19.42
N GLN A 272 -37.78 36.32 -18.51
CA GLN A 272 -38.14 35.60 -17.28
C GLN A 272 -38.47 34.13 -17.51
N VAL A 273 -37.63 33.24 -16.97
CA VAL A 273 -37.87 31.78 -16.96
C VAL A 273 -38.61 31.34 -15.68
N GLU A 274 -38.53 32.11 -14.59
CA GLU A 274 -39.18 31.83 -13.31
C GLU A 274 -39.67 33.11 -12.59
N PRO A 275 -40.81 33.11 -11.88
CA PRO A 275 -41.37 34.30 -11.24
C PRO A 275 -40.56 34.83 -10.04
N ARG A 276 -39.63 34.05 -9.50
CA ARG A 276 -38.86 34.37 -8.28
C ARG A 276 -37.35 34.55 -8.47
N ARG A 277 -36.81 34.23 -9.66
CA ARG A 277 -35.36 34.37 -9.96
C ARG A 277 -35.14 34.91 -11.37
N ARG A 278 -34.08 35.68 -11.55
CA ARG A 278 -33.62 36.24 -12.84
C ARG A 278 -32.38 35.48 -13.30
N LEU A 279 -32.34 35.15 -14.58
CA LEU A 279 -31.21 34.46 -15.22
C LEU A 279 -30.36 35.46 -16.00
N TYR A 280 -29.04 35.31 -15.87
CA TYR A 280 -28.04 36.12 -16.56
C TYR A 280 -27.02 35.21 -17.24
N SER A 281 -26.74 35.44 -18.52
CA SER A 281 -25.54 34.89 -19.15
C SER A 281 -24.35 35.79 -18.80
N ALA A 282 -23.27 35.22 -18.26
CA ALA A 282 -22.11 35.99 -17.83
C ALA A 282 -20.80 35.24 -18.08
N THR A 283 -19.71 36.00 -18.11
CA THR A 283 -18.36 35.42 -18.04
C THR A 283 -17.98 35.30 -16.58
N VAL A 284 -17.73 34.08 -16.13
CA VAL A 284 -17.46 33.70 -14.75
C VAL A 284 -16.02 33.24 -14.62
N GLN A 285 -15.34 33.64 -13.55
CA GLN A 285 -14.02 33.15 -13.20
C GLN A 285 -14.04 32.64 -11.76
N PRO A 286 -13.81 31.32 -11.55
CA PRO A 286 -13.43 30.79 -10.25
C PRO A 286 -12.02 31.24 -9.86
N TYR A 287 -11.73 31.38 -8.57
CA TYR A 287 -10.44 31.86 -8.09
C TYR A 287 -9.30 30.99 -8.64
N GLY A 288 -8.27 31.61 -9.21
CA GLY A 288 -7.13 30.91 -9.82
C GLY A 288 -7.41 30.20 -11.17
N SER A 289 -8.65 30.22 -11.67
CA SER A 289 -9.04 29.54 -12.91
C SER A 289 -9.13 30.48 -14.13
N SER A 290 -9.27 29.89 -15.32
CA SER A 290 -9.56 30.64 -16.55
C SER A 290 -11.04 31.05 -16.61
N PRO A 291 -11.37 32.23 -17.17
CA PRO A 291 -12.76 32.64 -17.37
C PRO A 291 -13.53 31.67 -18.28
N MET A 292 -14.82 31.50 -18.01
CA MET A 292 -15.74 30.62 -18.74
C MET A 292 -17.13 31.23 -18.82
N SER A 293 -17.94 30.82 -19.80
CA SER A 293 -19.34 31.23 -19.90
C SER A 293 -20.22 30.36 -19.00
N ALA A 294 -21.14 30.97 -18.25
CA ALA A 294 -22.12 30.29 -17.43
C ALA A 294 -23.42 31.11 -17.31
N LEU A 295 -24.51 30.44 -16.95
CA LEU A 295 -25.76 31.08 -16.53
C LEU A 295 -25.71 31.32 -15.02
N ILE A 296 -26.14 32.50 -14.58
CA ILE A 296 -26.25 32.88 -13.18
C ILE A 296 -27.72 33.12 -12.86
N SER A 297 -28.24 32.44 -11.82
CA SER A 297 -29.59 32.63 -11.30
C SER A 297 -29.55 33.40 -9.99
N LEU A 298 -30.14 34.59 -9.97
CA LEU A 298 -30.22 35.47 -8.79
C LEU A 298 -31.68 35.67 -8.35
N PRO A 299 -31.97 35.87 -7.05
CA PRO A 299 -33.29 36.25 -6.58
C PRO A 299 -33.82 37.48 -7.32
N ALA A 300 -35.14 37.53 -7.58
CA ALA A 300 -35.76 38.64 -8.30
C ALA A 300 -35.60 40.00 -7.59
N GLU A 301 -35.35 39.97 -6.29
CA GLU A 301 -35.14 41.12 -5.40
C GLU A 301 -33.69 41.66 -5.46
N THR A 302 -32.75 40.89 -6.01
CA THR A 302 -31.35 41.33 -6.17
C THR A 302 -31.26 42.38 -7.27
N ALA A 303 -30.57 43.50 -7.01
CA ALA A 303 -30.32 44.52 -8.01
C ALA A 303 -29.61 43.92 -9.24
N ALA A 304 -30.02 44.32 -10.44
CA ALA A 304 -29.45 43.77 -11.67
C ALA A 304 -27.94 44.12 -11.74
N PRO A 305 -27.06 43.13 -11.92
CA PRO A 305 -25.62 43.37 -11.97
C PRO A 305 -25.25 44.18 -13.22
N GLU A 306 -24.46 45.25 -13.03
CA GLU A 306 -23.95 46.07 -14.13
C GLU A 306 -22.95 45.27 -15.00
N PRO A 307 -23.12 45.24 -16.34
CA PRO A 307 -22.29 44.42 -17.24
C PRO A 307 -20.80 44.81 -17.28
N ASP A 308 -20.47 46.05 -16.95
CA ASP A 308 -19.11 46.63 -16.99
C ASP A 308 -18.37 46.55 -15.64
N ARG A 309 -18.98 45.92 -14.64
CA ARG A 309 -18.43 45.75 -13.30
C ARG A 309 -18.17 44.28 -12.98
N VAL A 310 -17.16 44.05 -12.14
CA VAL A 310 -16.87 42.71 -11.61
C VAL A 310 -17.65 42.50 -10.33
N HIS A 311 -18.47 41.46 -10.30
CA HIS A 311 -19.33 41.11 -9.19
C HIS A 311 -18.90 39.78 -8.57
N LEU A 312 -18.99 39.68 -7.26
CA LEU A 312 -18.68 38.48 -6.49
C LEU A 312 -19.96 37.77 -6.05
N LEU A 313 -20.05 36.46 -6.26
CA LEU A 313 -21.22 35.67 -5.89
C LEU A 313 -21.23 35.34 -4.39
N THR A 314 -22.42 35.42 -3.78
CA THR A 314 -22.67 35.07 -2.37
C THR A 314 -23.66 33.91 -2.30
N GLY A 315 -23.38 32.89 -1.48
CA GLY A 315 -24.25 31.72 -1.32
C GLY A 315 -24.50 31.00 -2.65
N ALA A 316 -23.43 30.64 -3.36
CA ALA A 316 -23.54 30.12 -4.73
C ALA A 316 -23.56 28.59 -4.77
N LEU A 317 -24.47 28.04 -5.58
CA LEU A 317 -24.65 26.63 -5.87
C LEU A 317 -24.45 26.41 -7.37
N LEU A 318 -23.58 25.48 -7.74
CA LEU A 318 -23.31 25.11 -9.13
C LEU A 318 -24.16 23.90 -9.52
N SER A 319 -24.85 24.00 -10.64
CA SER A 319 -25.70 22.95 -11.22
C SER A 319 -25.48 22.91 -12.74
N PHE A 320 -26.07 21.92 -13.40
CA PHE A 320 -26.14 21.86 -14.86
C PHE A 320 -27.55 22.26 -15.33
N SER A 321 -27.63 23.06 -16.39
CA SER A 321 -28.89 23.43 -17.03
C SER A 321 -28.71 23.47 -18.54
N HIS A 322 -29.80 23.33 -19.28
CA HIS A 322 -29.82 23.65 -20.71
C HIS A 322 -29.78 25.16 -20.92
N LEU A 323 -29.09 25.60 -21.96
CA LEU A 323 -29.18 26.96 -22.46
C LEU A 323 -30.63 27.20 -22.94
N PRO A 324 -31.28 28.32 -22.58
CA PRO A 324 -32.63 28.62 -23.05
C PRO A 324 -32.71 28.60 -24.58
N GLY A 325 -33.51 27.70 -25.15
CA GLY A 325 -33.69 27.55 -26.59
C GLY A 325 -32.68 26.63 -27.29
N THR A 326 -31.79 25.94 -26.57
CA THR A 326 -30.87 24.94 -27.15
C THR A 326 -30.80 23.66 -26.30
N ASP A 327 -30.39 22.54 -26.92
CA ASP A 327 -30.09 21.29 -26.20
C ASP A 327 -28.69 21.30 -25.55
N ASP A 328 -27.94 22.41 -25.66
CA ASP A 328 -26.59 22.52 -25.10
C ASP A 328 -26.63 22.64 -23.58
N VAL A 329 -25.88 21.78 -22.92
CA VAL A 329 -25.72 21.80 -21.46
C VAL A 329 -24.68 22.86 -21.09
N THR A 330 -25.08 23.80 -20.24
CA THR A 330 -24.21 24.84 -19.69
C THR A 330 -24.20 24.80 -18.16
N TRP A 331 -23.24 25.51 -17.58
CA TRP A 331 -23.14 25.68 -16.14
C TRP A 331 -24.22 26.66 -15.66
N LEU A 332 -24.98 26.28 -14.63
CA LEU A 332 -25.92 27.15 -13.94
C LEU A 332 -25.39 27.42 -12.53
N ILE A 333 -25.22 28.68 -12.16
CA ILE A 333 -24.80 29.10 -10.83
C ILE A 333 -25.97 29.81 -10.16
N LYS A 334 -26.63 29.15 -9.22
CA LYS A 334 -27.67 29.76 -8.38
C LYS A 334 -26.99 30.45 -7.21
N ALA A 335 -27.06 31.77 -7.12
CA ALA A 335 -26.49 32.52 -6.00
C ALA A 335 -27.57 33.24 -5.22
N ASP A 336 -27.37 33.39 -3.91
CA ASP A 336 -28.28 34.09 -3.01
C ASP A 336 -28.13 35.62 -3.11
N GLY A 337 -26.99 36.10 -3.63
CA GLY A 337 -26.77 37.52 -3.89
C GLY A 337 -25.44 37.81 -4.58
N VAL A 338 -25.20 39.07 -4.89
CA VAL A 338 -23.99 39.57 -5.53
C VAL A 338 -23.42 40.77 -4.78
N HIS A 339 -22.10 40.91 -4.78
CA HIS A 339 -21.40 42.05 -4.22
C HIS A 339 -20.48 42.67 -5.28
N GLU A 340 -20.70 43.94 -5.61
CA GLU A 340 -19.84 44.66 -6.56
C GLU A 340 -18.44 44.85 -5.96
N LEU A 341 -17.40 44.50 -6.73
CA LEU A 341 -16.02 44.74 -6.33
C LEU A 341 -15.53 46.07 -6.89
N GLY A 342 -15.01 46.94 -6.01
CA GLY A 342 -14.23 48.11 -6.42
C GLY A 342 -12.95 47.71 -7.16
N ARG A 343 -12.32 48.66 -7.86
CA ARG A 343 -11.12 48.41 -8.70
C ARG A 343 -9.98 47.69 -7.98
N GLU A 344 -9.77 47.95 -6.68
CA GLU A 344 -8.75 47.25 -5.89
C GLU A 344 -9.14 45.82 -5.54
N GLY A 345 -10.42 45.59 -5.19
CA GLY A 345 -10.95 44.26 -4.90
C GLY A 345 -11.04 43.34 -6.13
N ALA A 346 -11.12 43.92 -7.33
CA ALA A 346 -11.11 43.20 -8.60
C ALA A 346 -9.70 42.76 -9.06
N ARG A 347 -8.61 43.17 -8.40
CA ARG A 347 -7.23 42.81 -8.79
C ARG A 347 -6.97 41.31 -8.91
N PRO A 348 -7.45 40.43 -8.00
CA PRO A 348 -7.31 38.98 -8.14
C PRO A 348 -8.08 38.40 -9.34
N TRP A 349 -9.02 39.18 -9.88
CA TRP A 349 -9.93 38.84 -10.98
C TRP A 349 -9.60 39.62 -12.25
N SER A 350 -8.32 39.95 -12.45
CA SER A 350 -7.86 40.83 -13.53
C SER A 350 -8.23 40.35 -14.93
N ARG A 351 -8.55 39.05 -15.10
CA ARG A 351 -9.01 38.46 -16.36
C ARG A 351 -10.50 38.70 -16.66
N LEU A 352 -11.26 39.23 -15.70
CA LEU A 352 -12.66 39.67 -15.85
C LEU A 352 -12.81 41.20 -15.99
N LEU A 353 -11.72 41.96 -15.89
CA LEU A 353 -11.78 43.41 -16.09
C LEU A 353 -12.04 43.69 -17.58
N PRO A 354 -13.07 44.49 -17.94
CA PRO A 354 -13.27 44.88 -19.32
C PRO A 354 -12.05 45.69 -19.83
N PRO A 355 -11.64 45.53 -21.10
CA PRO A 355 -10.59 46.35 -21.69
C PRO A 355 -11.03 47.82 -21.67
N SER A 356 -10.18 48.70 -21.11
CA SER A 356 -10.46 50.12 -21.01
C SER A 356 -10.69 50.72 -22.40
N PRO A 357 -11.84 51.34 -22.70
CA PRO A 357 -12.08 51.94 -24.00
C PRO A 357 -11.43 53.33 -24.06
N ALA A 358 -10.12 53.37 -24.35
CA ALA A 358 -9.41 54.48 -25.01
C ALA A 358 -7.90 54.27 -24.89
N SER A 359 -7.26 53.81 -25.97
CA SER A 359 -6.30 54.67 -26.67
C SER A 359 -5.90 54.00 -27.97
N ALA A 360 -6.21 54.68 -29.07
CA ALA A 360 -5.70 54.37 -30.38
C ALA A 360 -4.16 54.47 -30.42
N VAL A 361 -3.59 53.61 -31.27
CA VAL A 361 -2.21 53.55 -31.80
C VAL A 361 -1.67 54.97 -32.13
N PRO A 362 -0.38 55.35 -31.91
CA PRO A 362 0.67 54.87 -32.84
C PRO A 362 2.16 54.78 -32.41
N ALA A 363 2.84 53.95 -33.22
CA ALA A 363 4.19 54.08 -33.79
C ALA A 363 5.48 53.81 -32.96
N ARG A 364 6.46 53.33 -33.75
CA ARG A 364 7.77 52.73 -33.46
C ARG A 364 8.89 53.69 -32.98
N HIS A 365 9.82 53.09 -32.20
CA HIS A 365 11.27 53.34 -31.99
C HIS A 365 11.73 54.54 -31.12
N PRO A 366 12.96 54.54 -30.54
CA PRO A 366 13.91 53.47 -30.15
C PRO A 366 14.47 53.58 -28.68
N ARG A 367 15.32 52.62 -28.28
CA ARG A 367 16.19 52.49 -27.06
C ARG A 367 16.99 53.76 -26.67
N PRO A 368 17.52 53.95 -25.42
CA PRO A 368 18.57 53.08 -24.80
C PRO A 368 18.50 52.98 -23.23
N GLU A 369 18.90 51.86 -22.62
CA GLU A 369 20.20 51.61 -21.92
C GLU A 369 20.27 52.13 -20.46
N GLU A 370 20.22 51.21 -19.49
CA GLU A 370 21.16 51.17 -18.35
C GLU A 370 21.08 49.81 -17.62
N ALA A 371 22.25 49.18 -17.46
CA ALA A 371 22.55 47.95 -16.72
C ALA A 371 22.67 48.27 -15.20
N PRO A 372 23.14 47.40 -14.25
CA PRO A 372 23.77 46.09 -14.39
C PRO A 372 23.38 45.05 -13.26
N PRO A 373 24.06 43.88 -13.18
CA PRO A 373 23.63 42.68 -12.46
C PRO A 373 24.39 42.45 -11.13
N VAL A 374 23.87 41.55 -10.28
CA VAL A 374 24.62 40.94 -9.16
C VAL A 374 24.22 39.46 -9.12
N ALA A 375 24.98 38.57 -9.77
CA ALA A 375 26.21 37.92 -9.32
C ALA A 375 25.94 36.76 -8.33
N SER A 376 26.03 35.55 -8.87
CA SER A 376 26.37 34.33 -8.14
C SER A 376 27.73 34.49 -7.46
N GLY A 377 27.83 34.05 -6.21
CA GLY A 377 29.09 33.86 -5.50
C GLY A 377 28.99 32.68 -4.56
N ALA A 378 29.67 31.57 -4.93
CA ALA A 378 30.01 30.49 -4.02
C ALA A 378 31.22 30.89 -3.13
N PRO A 379 31.38 30.29 -1.95
CA PRO A 379 32.72 30.08 -1.40
C PRO A 379 32.94 28.61 -1.00
N ALA A 380 34.00 28.00 -1.52
CA ALA A 380 34.53 26.71 -1.07
C ALA A 380 36.07 26.78 -1.07
N THR A 381 36.67 27.11 0.08
CA THR A 381 38.11 26.88 0.39
C THR A 381 38.47 26.98 1.89
N ALA A 382 37.52 27.12 2.82
CA ALA A 382 37.82 27.25 4.27
C ALA A 382 37.66 25.94 5.09
N GLY A 383 37.24 24.83 4.47
CA GLY A 383 36.99 23.55 5.15
C GLY A 383 38.25 22.72 5.42
N ASP A 384 39.17 22.66 4.45
CA ASP A 384 40.27 21.68 4.44
C ASP A 384 41.31 21.87 5.57
N ASP A 385 41.58 23.10 6.00
CA ASP A 385 42.58 23.41 7.04
C ASP A 385 42.13 22.98 8.45
N ARG A 386 40.82 23.05 8.70
CA ARG A 386 40.20 22.70 10.00
C ARG A 386 40.09 21.19 10.18
N THR A 387 39.65 20.49 9.14
CA THR A 387 39.56 19.02 9.12
C THR A 387 40.94 18.39 9.31
N THR A 388 41.97 18.98 8.71
CA THR A 388 43.37 18.53 8.88
C THR A 388 43.85 18.73 10.32
N SER A 389 43.56 19.89 10.93
CA SER A 389 43.94 20.19 12.32
C SER A 389 43.28 19.25 13.34
N ILE A 390 42.00 18.94 13.15
CA ILE A 390 41.25 18.01 14.01
C ILE A 390 41.71 16.58 13.85
N THR A 391 42.00 16.16 12.62
CA THR A 391 42.58 14.84 12.36
C THR A 391 43.90 14.68 13.10
N HIS A 392 44.80 15.68 13.03
CA HIS A 392 46.09 15.64 13.73
C HIS A 392 45.92 15.57 15.26
N LEU A 393 44.98 16.31 15.84
CA LEU A 393 44.68 16.29 17.27
C LEU A 393 44.11 14.95 17.76
N LEU A 394 43.25 14.31 16.97
CA LEU A 394 42.71 12.99 17.28
C LEU A 394 43.79 11.91 17.17
N GLU A 395 44.70 11.99 16.21
CA GLU A 395 45.85 11.09 16.13
C GLU A 395 46.86 11.30 17.27
N GLU A 396 47.08 12.54 17.69
CA GLU A 396 47.88 12.83 18.89
C GLU A 396 47.22 12.26 20.15
N THR A 397 45.91 12.37 20.28
CA THR A 397 45.12 11.79 21.37
C THR A 397 45.21 10.26 21.35
N ALA A 398 45.17 9.65 20.16
CA ALA A 398 45.34 8.21 19.95
C ALA A 398 46.70 7.72 20.46
N ARG A 399 47.79 8.44 20.15
CA ARG A 399 49.16 8.09 20.59
C ARG A 399 49.33 8.09 22.10
N HIS A 400 48.56 8.90 22.82
CA HIS A 400 48.59 9.00 24.28
C HIS A 400 47.55 8.11 24.97
N ALA A 401 46.85 7.26 24.23
CA ALA A 401 45.76 6.41 24.73
C ALA A 401 44.67 7.21 25.48
N GLY A 402 44.36 8.43 25.02
CA GLY A 402 43.40 9.34 25.64
C GLY A 402 42.06 9.41 24.92
N VAL A 403 41.14 10.21 25.48
CA VAL A 403 39.89 10.67 24.86
C VAL A 403 39.83 12.21 24.96
N ILE A 404 39.13 12.87 24.05
CA ILE A 404 38.99 14.33 24.01
C ILE A 404 37.52 14.74 23.90
N ASP A 405 37.07 15.72 24.67
CA ASP A 405 35.70 16.24 24.56
C ASP A 405 35.59 17.33 23.46
N LEU A 406 34.37 17.63 23.02
CA LEU A 406 34.12 18.63 21.97
C LEU A 406 34.58 20.04 22.35
N ALA A 407 34.55 20.42 23.63
CA ALA A 407 34.98 21.74 24.08
C ALA A 407 36.50 21.90 23.93
N THR A 408 37.25 20.89 24.37
CA THR A 408 38.71 20.82 24.27
C THR A 408 39.15 20.68 22.81
N LEU A 409 38.40 19.91 22.01
CA LEU A 409 38.67 19.77 20.58
C LEU A 409 38.45 21.10 19.85
N ALA A 410 37.39 21.85 20.18
CA ALA A 410 37.09 23.15 19.59
C ALA A 410 38.18 24.18 19.89
N GLU A 411 38.64 24.21 21.14
CA GLU A 411 39.68 25.13 21.64
C GLU A 411 41.03 24.83 20.99
N ARG A 412 41.48 23.57 21.02
CA ARG A 412 42.79 23.16 20.49
C ARG A 412 42.86 23.22 18.96
N ALA A 413 41.74 23.00 18.27
CA ALA A 413 41.66 23.13 16.82
C ALA A 413 41.37 24.58 16.35
N SER A 414 41.24 25.54 17.28
CA SER A 414 40.88 26.94 16.97
C SER A 414 39.61 27.07 16.12
N THR A 415 38.62 26.21 16.35
CA THR A 415 37.34 26.27 15.63
C THR A 415 36.35 27.16 16.36
N ALA A 416 35.73 28.11 15.66
CA ALA A 416 34.64 28.95 16.19
C ALA A 416 33.29 28.19 16.26
N ILE A 417 33.31 26.85 16.36
CA ILE A 417 32.11 26.02 16.43
C ILE A 417 31.74 25.85 17.89
N ASP A 418 30.51 26.23 18.23
CA ASP A 418 29.95 25.99 19.56
C ASP A 418 29.90 24.47 19.83
N PRO A 419 30.43 23.97 20.97
CA PRO A 419 30.34 22.55 21.34
C PRO A 419 28.92 21.99 21.38
N SER A 420 27.90 22.83 21.51
CA SER A 420 26.48 22.45 21.48
C SER A 420 25.91 22.31 20.06
N ASP A 421 26.59 22.83 19.02
CA ASP A 421 26.16 22.76 17.61
C ASP A 421 26.47 21.38 17.00
N THR A 422 25.68 20.39 17.41
CA THR A 422 25.85 18.96 17.08
C THR A 422 25.84 18.70 15.57
N LYS A 423 25.10 19.50 14.79
CA LYS A 423 24.98 19.34 13.32
C LYS A 423 26.24 19.80 12.58
N ARG A 424 26.87 20.90 13.01
CA ARG A 424 28.15 21.33 12.45
C ARG A 424 29.28 20.37 12.83
N TRP A 425 29.27 19.85 14.06
CA TRP A 425 30.23 18.81 14.48
C TRP A 425 30.08 17.52 13.69
N GLN A 426 28.86 17.06 13.43
CA GLN A 426 28.60 15.90 12.58
C GLN A 426 29.24 16.07 11.19
N GLN A 427 28.98 17.19 10.51
CA GLN A 427 29.51 17.43 9.16
C GLN A 427 31.03 17.39 9.12
N LEU A 428 31.67 17.98 10.12
CA LEU A 428 33.12 18.07 10.22
C LEU A 428 33.77 16.72 10.57
N LEU A 429 33.17 15.94 11.47
CA LEU A 429 33.65 14.61 11.85
C LEU A 429 33.48 13.60 10.72
N VAL A 430 32.43 13.72 9.90
CA VAL A 430 32.30 12.94 8.65
C VAL A 430 33.44 13.24 7.68
N GLU A 431 33.86 14.50 7.56
CA GLU A 431 35.00 14.87 6.73
C GLU A 431 36.34 14.35 7.26
N VAL A 432 36.50 14.24 8.58
CA VAL A 432 37.68 13.62 9.23
C VAL A 432 37.78 12.12 8.93
N GLU A 433 36.65 11.42 8.83
CA GLU A 433 36.61 9.97 8.60
C GLU A 433 36.68 9.57 7.11
N ARG A 434 36.14 10.38 6.19
CA ARG A 434 36.12 10.10 4.75
C ARG A 434 37.46 9.75 4.07
N PRO A 435 38.62 10.38 4.41
CA PRO A 435 39.89 10.05 3.76
C PRO A 435 40.50 8.72 4.24
N ARG A 436 39.89 8.01 5.20
CA ARG A 436 40.42 6.75 5.76
C ARG A 436 39.94 5.54 4.95
N GLY A 437 40.87 4.63 4.66
CA GLY A 437 40.57 3.41 3.88
C GLY A 437 39.74 2.38 4.66
N PRO A 438 39.11 1.41 3.97
CA PRO A 438 38.32 0.35 4.61
C PRO A 438 39.16 -0.45 5.62
N GLY A 439 38.64 -0.64 6.83
CA GLY A 439 39.28 -1.45 7.88
C GLY A 439 40.13 -0.68 8.90
N MET A 440 40.35 0.63 8.70
CA MET A 440 40.97 1.50 9.69
C MET A 440 40.02 1.79 10.86
N PRO A 441 40.52 1.91 12.11
CA PRO A 441 39.67 2.22 13.25
C PRO A 441 39.21 3.68 13.24
N PHE A 442 37.99 3.94 13.70
CA PHE A 442 37.35 5.27 13.62
C PHE A 442 37.91 6.24 14.66
N LEU A 443 38.53 7.34 14.23
CA LEU A 443 39.08 8.36 15.13
C LEU A 443 37.99 9.10 15.92
N VAL A 444 36.79 9.24 15.36
CA VAL A 444 35.63 9.84 16.03
C VAL A 444 35.23 9.10 17.31
N SER A 445 35.64 7.84 17.47
CA SER A 445 35.48 7.09 18.73
C SER A 445 36.25 7.73 19.91
N LEU A 446 37.33 8.48 19.65
CA LEU A 446 38.10 9.19 20.68
C LEU A 446 37.41 10.45 21.19
N VAL A 447 36.34 10.91 20.52
CA VAL A 447 35.57 12.08 20.96
C VAL A 447 34.56 11.67 22.03
N ALA A 448 34.76 12.16 23.24
CA ALA A 448 33.91 11.85 24.38
C ALA A 448 32.72 12.81 24.49
N GLY A 449 31.53 12.26 24.75
CA GLY A 449 30.37 13.02 25.17
C GLY A 449 30.47 13.49 26.63
N PRO A 450 29.56 14.37 27.09
CA PRO A 450 29.61 14.99 28.43
C PRO A 450 29.59 14.02 29.62
N ARG A 451 29.26 12.73 29.38
CA ARG A 451 29.19 11.66 30.39
C ARG A 451 30.24 10.55 30.17
N GLY A 452 31.27 10.79 29.34
CA GLY A 452 32.33 9.82 29.04
C GLY A 452 32.00 8.78 27.95
N GLY A 453 30.74 8.73 27.50
CA GLY A 453 30.27 7.90 26.39
C GLY A 453 30.61 8.46 25.00
N PRO A 454 30.01 7.92 23.92
CA PRO A 454 30.18 8.45 22.57
C PRO A 454 29.69 9.90 22.44
N VAL A 455 30.26 10.66 21.51
CA VAL A 455 29.78 12.00 21.16
C VAL A 455 28.31 11.94 20.67
N PRO A 456 27.44 12.93 20.96
CA PRO A 456 26.01 12.84 20.61
C PRO A 456 25.69 12.57 19.13
N CYS A 457 26.54 13.00 18.20
CA CYS A 457 26.37 12.75 16.75
C CYS A 457 27.07 11.48 16.25
N TYR A 458 27.57 10.61 17.13
CA TYR A 458 28.38 9.44 16.76
C TYR A 458 27.65 8.50 15.80
N ALA A 459 26.38 8.17 16.07
CA ALA A 459 25.56 7.33 15.19
C ALA A 459 25.36 7.96 13.81
N ASP A 460 25.06 9.26 13.77
CA ASP A 460 24.83 9.99 12.53
C ASP A 460 26.11 10.17 11.68
N VAL A 461 27.29 10.12 12.31
CA VAL A 461 28.59 10.12 11.61
C VAL A 461 28.84 8.76 10.97
N LEU A 462 28.55 7.65 11.67
CA LEU A 462 28.72 6.29 11.16
C LEU A 462 27.77 6.00 9.97
N ASP A 463 26.50 6.41 10.09
CA ASP A 463 25.53 6.31 9.00
C ASP A 463 25.97 7.09 7.76
N ALA A 464 26.45 8.33 7.95
CA ALA A 464 26.90 9.20 6.86
C ALA A 464 28.17 8.72 6.12
N ILE A 465 28.97 7.85 6.73
CA ILE A 465 30.13 7.19 6.10
C ILE A 465 29.79 5.78 5.59
N GLY A 466 28.51 5.37 5.66
CA GLY A 466 28.00 4.11 5.12
C GLY A 466 28.29 2.89 5.99
N HIS A 467 28.51 3.08 7.30
CA HIS A 467 28.69 1.99 8.25
C HIS A 467 27.37 1.67 8.95
N ALA A 468 26.93 0.41 8.86
CA ALA A 468 25.75 -0.05 9.58
C ALA A 468 25.97 0.10 11.09
N VAL A 469 25.00 0.72 11.77
CA VAL A 469 25.10 1.07 13.18
C VAL A 469 24.68 -0.13 14.04
N GLU A 470 25.56 -0.62 14.91
CA GLU A 470 25.22 -1.64 15.91
C GLU A 470 24.31 -1.06 17.00
N LEU A 471 23.42 -1.89 17.57
CA LEU A 471 22.41 -1.49 18.58
C LEU A 471 23.03 -0.91 19.87
N ASP A 472 24.24 -1.36 20.26
CA ASP A 472 24.98 -0.79 21.40
C ASP A 472 26.14 0.11 20.93
N LEU A 473 25.79 1.37 20.68
CA LEU A 473 26.72 2.44 20.32
C LEU A 473 27.86 2.63 21.33
N THR A 474 27.63 2.31 22.60
CA THR A 474 28.65 2.48 23.66
C THR A 474 29.69 1.36 23.56
N ARG A 475 29.24 0.11 23.44
CA ARG A 475 30.12 -1.05 23.23
C ARG A 475 30.89 -0.94 21.92
N HIS A 476 30.23 -0.50 20.85
CA HIS A 476 30.86 -0.23 19.56
C HIS A 476 31.97 0.84 19.69
N CYS A 477 31.66 1.98 20.32
CA CYS A 477 32.62 3.06 20.55
C CYS A 477 33.83 2.60 21.37
N GLU A 478 33.62 1.80 22.43
CA GLU A 478 34.71 1.25 23.25
C GLU A 478 35.60 0.23 22.53
N ARG A 479 35.02 -0.58 21.64
CA ARG A 479 35.76 -1.49 20.78
C ARG A 479 36.63 -0.72 19.79
N GLU A 480 36.08 0.31 19.16
CA GLU A 480 36.81 1.14 18.22
C GLU A 480 37.90 1.98 18.91
N ARG A 481 37.65 2.51 20.11
CA ARG A 481 38.69 3.18 20.93
C ARG A 481 39.91 2.30 21.14
N ARG A 482 39.71 1.03 21.51
CA ARG A 482 40.79 0.04 21.68
C ARG A 482 41.57 -0.17 20.39
N ARG A 483 40.88 -0.34 19.26
CA ARG A 483 41.53 -0.50 17.95
C ARG A 483 42.32 0.74 17.53
N VAL A 484 41.82 1.95 17.82
CA VAL A 484 42.55 3.21 17.58
C VAL A 484 43.80 3.29 18.43
N TRP A 485 43.73 2.99 19.74
CA TRP A 485 44.91 3.02 20.60
C TRP A 485 45.97 1.99 20.19
N ASP A 486 45.56 0.78 19.83
CA ASP A 486 46.48 -0.26 19.36
C ASP A 486 47.15 0.11 18.03
N ALA A 487 46.45 0.81 17.14
CA ALA A 487 46.99 1.26 15.86
C ALA A 487 48.00 2.42 15.99
N TYR A 488 47.91 3.24 17.05
CA TYR A 488 48.73 4.46 17.23
C TYR A 488 49.74 4.38 18.38
N ARG A 489 49.80 3.24 19.09
CA ARG A 489 50.78 3.01 20.17
C ARG A 489 52.21 2.96 19.62
N PRO A 490 53.17 3.70 20.20
CA PRO A 490 54.58 3.52 19.86
C PRO A 490 55.03 2.11 20.30
N MET A 491 55.71 1.37 19.42
CA MET A 491 56.38 0.12 19.80
C MET A 491 57.38 0.41 20.93
N PRO A 492 57.39 -0.35 22.04
CA PRO A 492 58.43 -0.20 23.04
C PRO A 492 59.79 -0.58 22.42
N PRO A 493 60.90 0.06 22.81
CA PRO A 493 62.22 -0.49 22.50
C PRO A 493 62.29 -1.89 23.11
N ALA A 494 62.80 -2.85 22.34
CA ALA A 494 62.96 -4.24 22.74
C ALA A 494 63.52 -4.32 24.16
N GLN A 495 62.68 -4.73 25.10
CA GLN A 495 63.13 -5.01 26.47
C GLN A 495 64.00 -6.25 26.40
N VAL A 496 65.28 -6.07 26.72
CA VAL A 496 66.18 -7.17 27.06
C VAL A 496 65.55 -7.91 28.23
N GLU A 497 65.15 -9.16 27.99
CA GLU A 497 64.68 -10.08 29.01
C GLU A 497 65.72 -10.15 30.14
N THR A 498 65.32 -9.68 31.32
CA THR A 498 66.00 -10.01 32.57
C THR A 498 65.31 -11.25 33.14
N PRO A 499 66.06 -12.31 33.52
CA PRO A 499 65.47 -13.56 33.97
C PRO A 499 64.73 -13.36 35.29
N SER A 500 63.45 -13.75 35.32
CA SER A 500 62.65 -13.79 36.55
C SER A 500 63.16 -14.90 37.49
N PRO A 501 63.12 -14.69 38.83
CA PRO A 501 63.51 -15.70 39.81
C PRO A 501 62.53 -16.90 39.79
N PRO A 502 63.00 -18.11 40.15
CA PRO A 502 62.18 -19.32 40.07
C PRO A 502 60.99 -19.26 41.06
N PRO A 503 59.82 -19.79 40.67
CA PRO A 503 58.65 -19.84 41.55
C PRO A 503 58.90 -20.80 42.72
N PRO A 504 58.30 -20.54 43.90
CA PRO A 504 58.38 -21.45 45.03
C PRO A 504 57.73 -22.80 44.71
N PRO A 505 58.18 -23.90 45.34
CA PRO A 505 57.69 -25.24 45.07
C PRO A 505 56.19 -25.34 45.35
N SER A 506 55.45 -25.83 44.36
CA SER A 506 54.01 -26.09 44.46
C SER A 506 53.73 -27.06 45.62
N PRO A 507 52.69 -26.80 46.44
CA PRO A 507 52.25 -27.75 47.44
C PRO A 507 51.79 -29.07 46.77
N PRO A 508 51.85 -30.20 47.47
CA PRO A 508 51.52 -31.50 46.89
C PRO A 508 50.10 -31.48 46.32
N LEU A 509 49.95 -31.96 45.08
CA LEU A 509 48.68 -32.11 44.36
C LEU A 509 47.67 -32.84 45.27
N ARG A 510 46.75 -32.06 45.84
CA ARG A 510 45.62 -32.58 46.60
C ARG A 510 44.76 -33.34 45.59
N ARG A 511 44.55 -34.65 45.82
CA ARG A 511 43.62 -35.42 44.99
C ARG A 511 42.24 -34.79 45.12
N PRO A 512 41.59 -34.41 44.00
CA PRO A 512 40.26 -33.83 44.04
C PRO A 512 39.29 -34.83 44.68
N SER A 513 38.40 -34.32 45.51
CA SER A 513 37.30 -35.09 46.08
C SER A 513 36.38 -35.63 44.98
N ALA A 514 35.66 -36.72 45.26
CA ALA A 514 34.72 -37.32 44.30
C ALA A 514 33.71 -36.27 43.75
N THR A 515 33.24 -35.37 44.62
CA THR A 515 32.37 -34.23 44.27
C THR A 515 33.02 -33.19 43.35
N GLU A 516 34.34 -32.97 43.44
CA GLU A 516 35.06 -32.07 42.51
C GLU A 516 35.27 -32.73 41.15
N GLN A 517 35.47 -34.05 41.11
CA GLN A 517 35.55 -34.82 39.86
C GLN A 517 34.20 -34.91 39.14
N GLU A 518 33.10 -35.11 39.88
CA GLU A 518 31.74 -35.10 39.31
C GLU A 518 31.36 -33.74 38.73
N ARG A 519 31.75 -32.64 39.40
CA ARG A 519 31.52 -31.27 38.90
C ARG A 519 32.35 -30.95 37.65
N ALA A 520 33.60 -31.39 37.59
CA ALA A 520 34.43 -31.26 36.40
C ALA A 520 33.86 -32.05 35.21
N ALA A 521 33.45 -33.30 35.44
CA ALA A 521 32.82 -34.12 34.41
C ALA A 521 31.48 -33.54 33.91
N ALA A 522 30.68 -32.94 34.81
CA ALA A 522 29.44 -32.26 34.45
C ALA A 522 29.70 -30.98 33.62
N TYR A 523 30.73 -30.20 33.97
CA TYR A 523 31.16 -29.05 33.20
C TYR A 523 31.61 -29.45 31.78
N ASP A 524 32.47 -30.46 31.66
CA ASP A 524 32.97 -30.94 30.37
C ASP A 524 31.81 -31.44 29.48
N ALA A 525 30.87 -32.20 30.04
CA ALA A 525 29.69 -32.69 29.32
C ALA A 525 28.77 -31.56 28.82
N LEU A 526 28.61 -30.50 29.62
CA LEU A 526 27.84 -29.32 29.22
C LEU A 526 28.56 -28.51 28.14
N MET A 527 29.89 -28.36 28.25
CA MET A 527 30.68 -27.69 27.21
C MET A 527 30.66 -28.45 25.88
N ASP A 528 30.72 -29.78 25.90
CA ASP A 528 30.57 -30.61 24.69
C ASP A 528 29.19 -30.41 24.05
N LEU A 529 28.13 -30.33 24.86
CA LEU A 529 26.77 -30.06 24.40
C LEU A 529 26.65 -28.64 23.80
N ALA A 530 27.25 -27.63 24.42
CA ALA A 530 27.30 -26.28 23.87
C ALA A 530 28.02 -26.23 22.53
N GLN A 531 29.15 -26.93 22.38
CA GLN A 531 29.88 -26.99 21.11
C GLN A 531 29.10 -27.72 20.02
N GLU A 532 28.37 -28.79 20.36
CA GLU A 532 27.50 -29.49 19.42
C GLU A 532 26.34 -28.58 18.97
N ALA A 533 25.73 -27.86 19.90
CA ALA A 533 24.68 -26.87 19.60
C ALA A 533 25.21 -25.70 18.75
N GLN A 534 26.41 -25.19 19.02
CA GLN A 534 27.07 -24.17 18.18
C GLN A 534 27.30 -24.66 16.74
N ARG A 535 27.74 -25.91 16.56
CA ARG A 535 27.91 -26.51 15.22
C ARG A 535 26.59 -26.70 14.48
N ALA A 536 25.50 -26.88 15.22
CA ALA A 536 24.14 -26.98 14.69
C ALA A 536 23.46 -25.62 14.50
N GLU A 537 24.13 -24.52 14.88
CA GLU A 537 23.57 -23.15 14.92
C GLU A 537 22.29 -23.05 15.79
N ASP A 538 22.18 -23.85 16.85
CA ASP A 538 21.04 -23.86 17.77
C ASP A 538 21.30 -22.90 18.95
N VAL A 539 20.95 -21.62 18.74
CA VAL A 539 21.20 -20.51 19.69
C VAL A 539 20.47 -20.73 21.02
N ASP A 540 19.25 -21.28 20.99
CA ASP A 540 18.45 -21.54 22.20
C ASP A 540 19.07 -22.64 23.08
N ALA A 541 19.64 -23.68 22.45
CA ALA A 541 20.33 -24.74 23.17
C ALA A 541 21.63 -24.25 23.81
N VAL A 542 22.39 -23.38 23.13
CA VAL A 542 23.61 -22.77 23.70
C VAL A 542 23.26 -21.86 24.88
N ASP A 543 22.21 -21.03 24.77
CA ASP A 543 21.73 -20.15 25.84
C ASP A 543 21.32 -20.96 27.09
N GLN A 544 20.58 -22.07 26.90
CA GLN A 544 20.21 -22.96 28.00
C GLN A 544 21.42 -23.58 28.70
N VAL A 545 22.45 -23.98 27.93
CA VAL A 545 23.69 -24.52 28.51
C VAL A 545 24.46 -23.44 29.25
N ALA A 546 24.56 -22.22 28.71
CA ALA A 546 25.19 -21.08 29.37
C ALA A 546 24.51 -20.74 30.71
N VAL A 547 23.17 -20.77 30.76
CA VAL A 547 22.39 -20.58 32.01
C VAL A 547 22.68 -21.68 33.03
N GLN A 548 22.77 -22.94 32.59
CA GLN A 548 23.10 -24.07 33.48
C GLN A 548 24.53 -23.96 34.04
N LEU A 549 25.49 -23.56 33.20
CA LEU A 549 26.88 -23.33 33.58
C LEU A 549 27.03 -22.12 34.53
N GLY A 550 26.25 -21.06 34.33
CA GLY A 550 26.22 -19.88 35.21
C GLY A 550 25.73 -20.17 36.64
N GLY A 551 25.03 -21.29 36.84
CA GLY A 551 24.64 -21.79 38.17
C GLY A 551 25.75 -22.55 38.91
N MET A 552 26.88 -22.83 38.27
CA MET A 552 28.00 -23.57 38.85
C MET A 552 29.06 -22.62 39.44
N THR A 553 29.68 -23.01 40.55
CA THR A 553 30.90 -22.33 41.04
C THR A 553 32.08 -22.76 40.18
N LEU A 554 32.53 -21.87 39.29
CA LEU A 554 33.58 -22.12 38.29
C LEU A 554 34.87 -21.38 38.64
N GLY A 555 36.01 -21.90 38.15
CA GLY A 555 37.28 -21.16 38.18
C GLY A 555 37.35 -20.12 37.06
N PRO A 556 38.29 -19.16 37.13
CA PRO A 556 38.34 -18.01 36.21
C PRO A 556 38.44 -18.39 34.72
N ALA A 557 39.16 -19.47 34.39
CA ALA A 557 39.23 -19.96 33.01
C ALA A 557 37.91 -20.55 32.51
N ALA A 558 37.18 -21.26 33.38
CA ALA A 558 35.88 -21.84 33.06
C ALA A 558 34.78 -20.77 32.99
N SER A 559 34.86 -19.71 33.79
CA SER A 559 34.00 -18.53 33.69
C SER A 559 34.20 -17.81 32.35
N GLN A 560 35.45 -17.62 31.91
CA GLN A 560 35.73 -17.01 30.61
C GLN A 560 35.09 -17.79 29.45
N SER A 561 35.14 -19.12 29.48
CA SER A 561 34.48 -19.93 28.44
C SER A 561 32.96 -19.81 28.46
N VAL A 562 32.34 -19.56 29.61
CA VAL A 562 30.89 -19.28 29.70
C VAL A 562 30.59 -17.88 29.15
N ASP A 563 31.43 -16.89 29.46
CA ASP A 563 31.30 -15.54 28.91
C ASP A 563 31.41 -15.54 27.37
N ASP A 564 32.34 -16.34 26.81
CA ASP A 564 32.48 -16.50 25.35
C ASP A 564 31.23 -17.13 24.71
N LEU A 565 30.57 -18.08 25.40
CA LEU A 565 29.29 -18.66 24.94
C LEU A 565 28.15 -17.64 24.99
N ILE A 566 28.10 -16.82 26.03
CA ILE A 566 27.11 -15.73 26.17
C ILE A 566 27.33 -14.71 25.05
N ASP A 567 28.56 -14.26 24.83
CA ASP A 567 28.91 -13.32 23.76
C ASP A 567 28.52 -13.87 22.38
N TRP A 568 28.84 -15.14 22.11
CA TRP A 568 28.42 -15.79 20.85
C TRP A 568 26.89 -15.79 20.69
N THR A 569 26.15 -16.07 21.75
CA THR A 569 24.67 -16.11 21.73
C THR A 569 24.10 -14.71 21.48
N VAL A 570 24.68 -13.68 22.11
CA VAL A 570 24.31 -12.28 21.91
C VAL A 570 24.58 -11.83 20.47
N ASP A 571 25.76 -12.14 19.94
CA ASP A 571 26.14 -11.79 18.56
C ASP A 571 25.20 -12.47 17.54
N ARG A 572 24.87 -13.75 17.75
CA ARG A 572 23.95 -14.48 16.86
C ARG A 572 22.52 -13.91 16.91
N ARG A 573 22.01 -13.57 18.10
CA ARG A 573 20.70 -12.92 18.23
C ARG A 573 20.67 -11.54 17.58
N ALA A 574 21.77 -10.78 17.67
CA ALA A 574 21.90 -9.51 16.99
C ALA A 574 21.87 -9.67 15.45
N ASP A 575 22.58 -10.68 14.90
CA ASP A 575 22.54 -10.99 13.48
C ASP A 575 21.12 -11.38 13.00
N GLU A 576 20.39 -12.17 13.79
CA GLU A 576 18.99 -12.57 13.51
C GLU A 576 18.03 -11.38 13.53
N LEU A 577 18.19 -10.46 14.49
CA LEU A 577 17.41 -9.22 14.58
C LEU A 577 17.69 -8.30 13.40
N CYS A 578 18.97 -8.11 13.02
CA CYS A 578 19.36 -7.34 11.84
C CYS A 578 18.73 -7.91 10.56
N ALA A 579 18.80 -9.22 10.37
CA ALA A 579 18.19 -9.88 9.20
C ALA A 579 16.65 -9.75 9.19
N THR A 580 16.02 -9.73 10.37
CA THR A 580 14.57 -9.52 10.51
C THR A 580 14.19 -8.08 10.16
N ALA A 581 14.96 -7.10 10.64
CA ALA A 581 14.79 -5.69 10.32
C ALA A 581 14.93 -5.43 8.81
N GLU A 582 15.98 -5.95 8.16
CA GLU A 582 16.17 -5.79 6.71
C GLU A 582 14.99 -6.34 5.89
N ARG A 583 14.45 -7.49 6.28
CA ARG A 583 13.27 -8.08 5.63
C ARG A 583 12.03 -7.23 5.82
N LEU A 584 11.87 -6.64 7.00
CA LEU A 584 10.76 -5.75 7.28
C LEU A 584 10.86 -4.47 6.44
N THR A 585 12.02 -3.81 6.42
CA THR A 585 12.26 -2.61 5.62
C THR A 585 11.98 -2.89 4.14
N ALA A 586 12.46 -4.01 3.61
CA ALA A 586 12.20 -4.38 2.21
C ALA A 586 10.71 -4.60 1.88
N LEU A 587 9.92 -5.10 2.85
CA LEU A 587 8.46 -5.26 2.69
C LEU A 587 7.72 -3.92 2.75
N VAL A 588 8.11 -3.05 3.68
CA VAL A 588 7.56 -1.69 3.78
C VAL A 588 7.87 -0.90 2.51
N ASP A 589 9.11 -0.96 2.01
CA ASP A 589 9.50 -0.33 0.74
C ASP A 589 8.75 -0.88 -0.47
N HIS A 590 8.34 -2.15 -0.44
CA HIS A 590 7.54 -2.76 -1.49
C HIS A 590 6.09 -2.26 -1.43
N LEU A 591 5.51 -2.19 -0.23
CA LEU A 591 4.20 -1.58 0.02
C LEU A 591 4.20 -0.12 -0.46
N ASP A 592 5.16 0.70 -0.02
CA ASP A 592 5.27 2.11 -0.39
C ASP A 592 5.40 2.34 -1.91
N ARG A 593 6.03 1.40 -2.63
CA ARG A 593 6.25 1.55 -4.09
C ARG A 593 5.12 1.00 -4.95
N GLN A 594 4.41 -0.03 -4.49
CA GLN A 594 3.50 -0.82 -5.34
C GLN A 594 2.13 -1.09 -4.70
N GLY A 595 1.93 -0.78 -3.43
CA GLY A 595 0.72 -1.10 -2.68
C GLY A 595 -0.55 -0.56 -3.35
N ASP A 596 -0.51 0.63 -3.92
CA ASP A 596 -1.63 1.26 -4.64
C ASP A 596 -2.05 0.52 -5.93
N ASP A 597 -1.12 -0.27 -6.50
CA ASP A 597 -1.31 -1.04 -7.75
C ASP A 597 -1.62 -2.52 -7.47
N LEU A 598 -1.54 -2.94 -6.21
CA LEU A 598 -1.75 -4.33 -5.81
C LEU A 598 -3.23 -4.59 -5.42
N PRO A 599 -3.75 -5.81 -5.66
CA PRO A 599 -5.06 -6.20 -5.17
C PRO A 599 -5.13 -6.12 -3.63
N GLU A 600 -6.31 -5.81 -3.09
CA GLU A 600 -6.58 -5.64 -1.64
C GLU A 600 -6.07 -6.81 -0.79
N ASP A 601 -6.33 -8.05 -1.21
CA ASP A 601 -5.87 -9.23 -0.49
C ASP A 601 -4.34 -9.38 -0.53
N HIS A 602 -3.69 -8.87 -1.58
CA HIS A 602 -2.24 -8.84 -1.64
C HIS A 602 -1.67 -7.83 -0.64
N VAL A 603 -2.24 -6.63 -0.59
CA VAL A 603 -1.84 -5.60 0.37
C VAL A 603 -2.05 -6.08 1.81
N ARG A 604 -3.21 -6.68 2.13
CA ARG A 604 -3.46 -7.33 3.44
C ARG A 604 -2.39 -8.34 3.81
N ARG A 605 -2.02 -9.22 2.89
CA ARG A 605 -0.99 -10.26 3.13
C ARG A 605 0.39 -9.66 3.38
N LEU A 606 0.73 -8.56 2.70
CA LEU A 606 2.01 -7.89 2.89
C LEU A 606 2.07 -7.20 4.24
N ILE A 607 1.00 -6.50 4.64
CA ILE A 607 0.90 -5.88 5.98
C ILE A 607 0.96 -6.94 7.06
N GLY A 608 0.17 -8.01 6.99
CA GLY A 608 0.19 -9.07 8.01
C GLY A 608 1.57 -9.74 8.14
N ARG A 609 2.31 -9.89 7.02
CA ARG A 609 3.69 -10.41 7.06
C ARG A 609 4.65 -9.43 7.73
N ALA A 610 4.47 -8.13 7.49
CA ALA A 610 5.31 -7.11 8.07
C ALA A 610 5.00 -6.88 9.56
N GLU A 611 3.74 -6.99 9.98
CA GLU A 611 3.33 -6.99 11.39
C GLU A 611 3.92 -8.20 12.14
N ALA A 612 3.90 -9.40 11.55
CA ALA A 612 4.51 -10.59 12.17
C ALA A 612 6.03 -10.44 12.35
N LEU A 613 6.74 -9.90 11.35
CA LEU A 613 8.18 -9.60 11.48
C LEU A 613 8.43 -8.50 12.51
N ALA A 614 7.50 -7.56 12.65
CA ALA A 614 7.60 -6.49 13.64
C ALA A 614 7.40 -6.99 15.07
N GLU A 615 6.53 -7.99 15.26
CA GLU A 615 6.35 -8.67 16.54
C GLU A 615 7.58 -9.51 16.90
N GLU A 616 8.18 -10.21 15.92
CA GLU A 616 9.41 -10.99 16.08
C GLU A 616 10.62 -10.11 16.44
N ALA A 617 10.69 -8.89 15.89
CA ALA A 617 11.76 -7.92 16.20
C ALA A 617 11.55 -7.16 17.53
N GLY A 618 10.38 -7.26 18.18
CA GLY A 618 10.11 -6.67 19.50
C GLY A 618 10.15 -5.12 19.56
N GLU A 619 10.49 -4.58 20.74
CA GLU A 619 10.56 -3.13 20.97
C GLU A 619 11.74 -2.44 20.24
N GLU A 620 12.68 -3.20 19.68
CA GLU A 620 13.92 -2.68 19.07
C GLU A 620 13.74 -2.14 17.64
N LEU A 621 12.56 -2.30 17.05
CA LEU A 621 12.24 -1.72 15.75
C LEU A 621 12.34 -0.20 15.69
N THR A 622 12.74 0.34 14.54
CA THR A 622 12.72 1.78 14.35
C THR A 622 11.28 2.29 14.39
N VAL A 623 11.10 3.45 15.04
CA VAL A 623 9.81 4.18 15.08
C VAL A 623 9.26 4.45 13.66
N HIS A 624 10.13 4.39 12.65
CA HIS A 624 9.83 4.60 11.25
C HIS A 624 9.01 3.45 10.63
N GLU A 625 9.45 2.19 10.73
CA GLU A 625 8.70 1.06 10.15
C GLU A 625 7.31 0.90 10.76
N ARG A 626 7.21 1.06 12.08
CA ARG A 626 5.91 0.99 12.79
C ARG A 626 4.93 2.07 12.32
N ARG A 627 5.43 3.27 12.01
CA ARG A 627 4.61 4.36 11.46
C ARG A 627 4.12 4.04 10.05
N HIS A 628 4.97 3.48 9.20
CA HIS A 628 4.59 3.09 7.84
C HIS A 628 3.57 1.94 7.84
N LEU A 629 3.74 0.95 8.72
CA LEU A 629 2.74 -0.10 8.88
C LEU A 629 1.41 0.42 9.41
N ALA A 630 1.42 1.33 10.39
CA ALA A 630 0.21 1.99 10.86
C ALA A 630 -0.47 2.78 9.73
N HIS A 631 0.30 3.51 8.92
CA HIS A 631 -0.21 4.22 7.75
C HIS A 631 -0.85 3.27 6.74
N TRP A 632 -0.21 2.14 6.40
CA TRP A 632 -0.77 1.16 5.47
C TRP A 632 -2.00 0.44 6.04
N ARG A 633 -2.06 0.26 7.36
CA ARG A 633 -3.26 -0.28 8.03
C ARG A 633 -4.41 0.71 8.00
N GLU A 634 -4.15 1.97 8.35
CA GLU A 634 -5.13 3.06 8.19
C GLU A 634 -5.56 3.23 6.74
N HIS A 635 -4.63 3.05 5.79
CA HIS A 635 -4.91 3.06 4.36
C HIS A 635 -5.82 1.88 4.00
N LEU A 636 -5.54 0.65 4.41
CA LEU A 636 -6.45 -0.49 4.21
C LEU A 636 -7.82 -0.31 4.88
N ASP A 637 -7.86 0.25 6.08
CA ASP A 637 -9.10 0.53 6.81
C ASP A 637 -9.89 1.66 6.13
N ALA A 638 -9.21 2.65 5.57
CA ALA A 638 -9.82 3.68 4.71
C ALA A 638 -10.30 3.10 3.37
N LEU A 639 -9.58 2.13 2.80
CA LEU A 639 -9.96 1.36 1.61
C LEU A 639 -11.11 0.38 1.87
N ALA A 640 -11.35 -0.02 3.12
CA ALA A 640 -12.57 -0.72 3.52
C ALA A 640 -13.82 0.16 3.38
N GLY A 641 -13.64 1.49 3.29
CA GLY A 641 -14.63 2.46 2.83
C GLY A 641 -14.80 2.49 1.31
N ARG A 642 -14.83 1.31 0.65
CA ARG A 642 -15.01 1.20 -0.80
C ARG A 642 -16.07 2.18 -1.29
N PRO A 643 -15.82 2.93 -2.38
CA PRO A 643 -16.77 3.90 -2.87
C PRO A 643 -18.10 3.19 -3.15
N THR A 644 -19.19 3.78 -2.65
CA THR A 644 -20.53 3.30 -2.96
C THR A 644 -20.76 3.37 -4.47
N LEU A 645 -21.72 2.61 -5.01
CA LEU A 645 -22.00 2.69 -6.46
C LEU A 645 -22.31 4.13 -6.89
N ARG A 646 -22.97 4.92 -6.04
CA ARG A 646 -23.18 6.34 -6.30
C ARG A 646 -21.87 7.12 -6.38
N ALA A 647 -20.91 6.88 -5.49
CA ALA A 647 -19.60 7.51 -5.56
C ALA A 647 -18.86 7.11 -6.85
N ILE A 648 -18.86 5.83 -7.20
CA ILE A 648 -18.32 5.30 -8.47
C ILE A 648 -18.92 6.03 -9.67
N ARG A 649 -20.25 6.15 -9.71
CA ARG A 649 -20.98 6.87 -10.78
C ARG A 649 -20.67 8.35 -10.81
N SER A 650 -20.49 8.97 -9.65
CA SER A 650 -20.14 10.38 -9.53
C SER A 650 -18.76 10.64 -10.12
N TYR A 651 -17.78 9.79 -9.80
CA TYR A 651 -16.46 9.85 -10.42
C TYR A 651 -16.52 9.61 -11.93
N ALA A 652 -17.31 8.63 -12.39
CA ALA A 652 -17.47 8.37 -13.82
C ALA A 652 -18.07 9.55 -14.59
N ALA A 653 -19.11 10.19 -14.03
CA ALA A 653 -19.73 11.39 -14.61
C ALA A 653 -18.75 12.57 -14.68
N LEU A 654 -17.87 12.70 -13.69
CA LEU A 654 -16.79 13.70 -13.66
C LEU A 654 -15.72 13.43 -14.73
N LEU A 655 -15.31 12.16 -14.86
CA LEU A 655 -14.20 11.77 -15.74
C LEU A 655 -14.59 11.72 -17.22
N ARG A 656 -15.80 11.27 -17.55
CA ARG A 656 -16.23 11.03 -18.94
C ARG A 656 -16.05 12.24 -19.87
N PRO A 657 -16.49 13.48 -19.51
CA PRO A 657 -16.25 14.66 -20.36
C PRO A 657 -14.77 14.99 -20.53
N ALA A 658 -13.96 14.79 -19.49
CA ALA A 658 -12.54 15.09 -19.50
C ALA A 658 -11.77 14.11 -20.38
N LEU A 659 -12.06 12.81 -20.26
CA LEU A 659 -11.47 11.77 -21.11
C LEU A 659 -11.91 11.93 -22.56
N ARG A 660 -13.18 12.30 -22.82
CA ARG A 660 -13.65 12.63 -24.17
C ARG A 660 -12.90 13.80 -24.79
N ARG A 661 -12.60 14.84 -24.01
CA ARG A 661 -11.79 15.97 -24.47
C ARG A 661 -10.35 15.54 -24.78
N LEU A 662 -9.71 14.78 -23.89
CA LEU A 662 -8.36 14.26 -24.10
C LEU A 662 -8.27 13.36 -25.34
N ALA A 663 -9.27 12.51 -25.56
CA ALA A 663 -9.38 11.67 -26.75
C ALA A 663 -9.47 12.50 -28.03
N ARG A 664 -10.29 13.56 -28.05
CA ARG A 664 -10.37 14.51 -29.20
C ARG A 664 -9.05 15.25 -29.43
N GLU A 665 -8.33 15.59 -28.37
CA GLU A 665 -7.03 16.25 -28.43
C GLU A 665 -5.87 15.29 -28.76
N GLY A 666 -6.10 13.98 -28.82
CA GLY A 666 -5.06 12.97 -29.03
C GLY A 666 -4.05 12.89 -27.87
N ARG A 667 -4.45 13.27 -26.66
CA ARG A 667 -3.59 13.34 -25.47
C ARG A 667 -3.91 12.22 -24.49
N THR A 668 -2.89 11.75 -23.80
CA THR A 668 -3.01 10.76 -22.72
C THR A 668 -2.95 11.42 -21.35
N THR A 669 -3.42 10.72 -20.32
CA THR A 669 -3.35 11.18 -18.92
C THR A 669 -3.09 10.02 -17.95
N THR A 670 -2.86 10.31 -16.68
CA THR A 670 -2.67 9.33 -15.60
C THR A 670 -3.69 9.51 -14.48
N TRP A 671 -3.87 8.50 -13.63
CA TRP A 671 -4.74 8.61 -12.44
C TRP A 671 -4.32 9.73 -11.48
N VAL A 672 -3.02 10.00 -11.35
CA VAL A 672 -2.48 11.10 -10.52
C VAL A 672 -2.90 12.45 -11.08
N GLU A 673 -2.74 12.66 -12.39
CA GLU A 673 -3.16 13.90 -13.06
C GLU A 673 -4.67 14.12 -12.98
N LEU A 674 -5.46 13.06 -13.14
CA LEU A 674 -6.91 13.12 -12.98
C LEU A 674 -7.31 13.46 -11.54
N GLY A 675 -6.68 12.83 -10.55
CA GLY A 675 -6.90 13.11 -9.13
C GLY A 675 -6.60 14.55 -8.77
N GLN A 676 -5.44 15.07 -9.20
CA GLN A 676 -5.05 16.48 -9.00
C GLN A 676 -6.00 17.45 -9.68
N LYS A 677 -6.43 17.16 -10.92
CA LYS A 677 -7.31 18.04 -11.70
C LYS A 677 -8.71 18.16 -11.10
N PHE A 678 -9.21 17.11 -10.47
CA PHE A 678 -10.57 17.05 -9.93
C PHE A 678 -10.62 17.12 -8.40
N GLU A 679 -9.47 17.37 -7.75
CA GLU A 679 -9.32 17.39 -6.29
C GLU A 679 -9.99 16.17 -5.62
N ALA A 680 -9.79 15.01 -6.23
CA ALA A 680 -10.44 13.75 -5.84
C ALA A 680 -9.38 12.66 -5.59
N PRO A 681 -9.62 11.74 -4.64
CA PRO A 681 -8.66 10.69 -4.27
C PRO A 681 -8.60 9.55 -5.30
N LEU A 682 -8.68 9.86 -6.59
CA LEU A 682 -8.75 8.88 -7.69
C LEU A 682 -7.48 8.04 -7.82
N ALA A 683 -6.33 8.59 -7.46
CA ALA A 683 -5.06 7.87 -7.46
C ALA A 683 -4.99 6.82 -6.34
N GLU A 684 -5.63 7.09 -5.22
CA GLU A 684 -5.63 6.27 -4.00
C GLU A 684 -6.69 5.16 -4.03
N LEU A 685 -7.54 5.14 -5.05
CA LEU A 685 -8.56 4.09 -5.21
C LEU A 685 -7.93 2.73 -5.52
N LEU A 686 -8.53 1.66 -4.99
CA LEU A 686 -8.16 0.30 -5.34
C LEU A 686 -8.29 0.03 -6.85
N PRO A 687 -7.46 -0.86 -7.41
CA PRO A 687 -7.55 -1.27 -8.81
C PRO A 687 -8.97 -1.66 -9.28
N ASP A 688 -9.72 -2.39 -8.46
CA ASP A 688 -11.07 -2.83 -8.83
C ASP A 688 -12.10 -1.70 -8.78
N ASP A 689 -11.93 -0.71 -7.89
CA ASP A 689 -12.78 0.48 -7.86
C ASP A 689 -12.46 1.42 -9.03
N LYS A 690 -11.17 1.56 -9.38
CA LYS A 690 -10.72 2.20 -10.62
C LYS A 690 -11.38 1.55 -11.83
N VAL A 691 -11.36 0.21 -11.93
CA VAL A 691 -12.06 -0.51 -13.01
C VAL A 691 -13.56 -0.26 -12.98
N ALA A 692 -14.21 -0.30 -11.82
CA ALA A 692 -15.64 -0.05 -11.72
C ALA A 692 -16.01 1.36 -12.21
N ILE A 693 -15.20 2.38 -11.87
CA ILE A 693 -15.37 3.74 -12.40
C ILE A 693 -15.22 3.75 -13.91
N LEU A 694 -14.17 3.14 -14.45
CA LEU A 694 -13.93 3.12 -15.91
C LEU A 694 -15.02 2.35 -16.67
N VAL A 695 -15.56 1.28 -16.09
CA VAL A 695 -16.72 0.56 -16.64
C VAL A 695 -17.90 1.51 -16.74
N GLU A 696 -18.21 2.28 -15.69
CA GLU A 696 -19.29 3.26 -15.74
C GLU A 696 -18.99 4.43 -16.69
N VAL A 697 -17.72 4.85 -16.81
CA VAL A 697 -17.27 5.86 -17.80
C VAL A 697 -17.58 5.39 -19.21
N ASP A 698 -17.28 4.14 -19.55
CA ASP A 698 -17.35 3.62 -20.91
C ASP A 698 -18.61 2.81 -21.22
N ARG A 699 -19.51 2.70 -20.25
CA ARG A 699 -20.79 1.99 -20.38
C ARG A 699 -21.65 2.45 -21.55
N GLU A 700 -21.60 3.75 -21.84
CA GLU A 700 -22.33 4.40 -22.93
C GLU A 700 -21.49 4.62 -24.18
N THR A 701 -20.21 4.24 -24.18
CA THR A 701 -19.37 4.32 -25.38
C THR A 701 -19.85 3.24 -26.35
N PRO A 702 -20.09 3.52 -27.65
CA PRO A 702 -20.49 2.49 -28.60
C PRO A 702 -19.49 1.33 -28.68
N ALA A 703 -19.97 0.12 -28.99
CA ALA A 703 -19.14 -1.09 -28.97
C ALA A 703 -18.10 -1.12 -30.12
N ASP A 704 -18.39 -0.42 -31.21
CA ASP A 704 -17.55 -0.21 -32.39
C ASP A 704 -16.52 0.92 -32.21
N GLU A 705 -16.70 1.76 -31.18
CA GLU A 705 -15.76 2.82 -30.82
C GLU A 705 -14.74 2.35 -29.76
N GLN A 706 -13.57 2.98 -29.71
CA GLN A 706 -12.60 2.72 -28.64
C GLN A 706 -13.11 3.30 -27.31
N PRO A 707 -12.97 2.59 -26.18
CA PRO A 707 -13.27 3.14 -24.86
C PRO A 707 -12.49 4.43 -24.61
N LEU A 708 -13.15 5.44 -24.04
CA LEU A 708 -12.55 6.70 -23.61
C LEU A 708 -11.40 6.46 -22.63
N SER A 709 -11.50 5.41 -21.80
CA SER A 709 -10.45 5.02 -20.86
C SER A 709 -9.13 4.61 -21.53
N ALA A 710 -9.10 4.39 -22.85
CA ALA A 710 -7.87 4.11 -23.59
C ALA A 710 -6.84 5.25 -23.51
N VAL A 711 -7.29 6.49 -23.22
CA VAL A 711 -6.39 7.64 -23.03
C VAL A 711 -5.67 7.63 -21.69
N ILE A 712 -6.06 6.76 -20.76
CA ILE A 712 -5.38 6.59 -19.47
C ILE A 712 -4.19 5.66 -19.67
N THR A 713 -2.99 6.16 -19.40
CA THR A 713 -1.74 5.43 -19.60
C THR A 713 -0.97 5.24 -18.30
N ALA A 714 -0.12 4.22 -18.29
CA ALA A 714 0.94 4.06 -17.31
C ALA A 714 2.28 4.50 -17.92
N ARG A 715 3.35 4.57 -17.10
CA ARG A 715 4.70 5.02 -17.52
C ARG A 715 5.25 4.33 -18.78
N ARG A 716 4.73 3.15 -19.17
CA ARG A 716 5.21 2.35 -20.31
C ARG A 716 4.11 1.76 -21.21
N GLY A 717 2.97 2.43 -21.37
CA GLY A 717 1.94 2.01 -22.34
C GLY A 717 0.51 2.07 -21.78
N PRO A 718 -0.42 1.28 -22.35
CA PRO A 718 -1.79 1.18 -21.86
C PRO A 718 -1.80 0.83 -20.37
N HIS A 719 -2.75 1.41 -19.62
CA HIS A 719 -2.87 1.13 -18.19
C HIS A 719 -3.08 -0.39 -17.95
N PRO A 720 -2.46 -1.01 -16.93
CA PRO A 720 -2.60 -2.46 -16.65
C PRO A 720 -4.05 -2.93 -16.53
N LEU A 721 -4.94 -2.06 -16.04
CA LEU A 721 -6.37 -2.34 -15.87
C LEU A 721 -7.18 -2.31 -17.18
N TYR A 722 -6.59 -1.88 -18.30
CA TYR A 722 -7.31 -1.70 -19.56
C TYR A 722 -7.88 -3.02 -20.10
N ARG A 723 -7.12 -4.12 -19.97
CA ARG A 723 -7.61 -5.45 -20.37
C ARG A 723 -8.82 -5.89 -19.54
N GLN A 724 -8.77 -5.66 -18.24
CA GLN A 724 -9.86 -5.97 -17.33
C GLN A 724 -11.10 -5.10 -17.64
N LEU A 725 -10.91 -3.83 -17.99
CA LEU A 725 -12.00 -2.97 -18.44
C LEU A 725 -12.70 -3.53 -19.68
N LEU A 726 -11.94 -3.89 -20.72
CA LEU A 726 -12.51 -4.44 -21.96
C LEU A 726 -13.33 -5.70 -21.69
N PHE A 727 -12.80 -6.61 -20.88
CA PHE A 727 -13.51 -7.81 -20.44
C PHE A 727 -14.86 -7.47 -19.77
N ASN A 728 -14.87 -6.54 -18.81
CA ASN A 728 -16.11 -6.16 -18.11
C ASN A 728 -17.12 -5.43 -19.00
N LEU A 729 -16.69 -4.80 -20.10
CA LEU A 729 -17.54 -4.12 -21.07
C LEU A 729 -18.02 -5.03 -22.21
N ASP A 730 -17.81 -6.35 -22.13
CA ASP A 730 -18.11 -7.29 -23.22
C ASP A 730 -17.34 -6.98 -24.53
N ARG A 731 -16.17 -6.34 -24.43
CA ARG A 731 -15.30 -6.04 -25.56
C ARG A 731 -14.16 -7.06 -25.56
N GLY A 732 -14.12 -7.93 -26.56
CA GLY A 732 -13.11 -9.00 -26.64
C GLY A 732 -11.66 -8.48 -26.60
N ASP A 733 -10.71 -9.37 -26.29
CA ASP A 733 -9.27 -9.07 -26.32
C ASP A 733 -8.89 -8.52 -27.71
N LEU A 734 -8.64 -7.21 -27.83
CA LEU A 734 -8.01 -6.65 -29.01
C LEU A 734 -6.65 -7.35 -29.17
N PRO A 735 -6.33 -7.99 -30.32
CA PRO A 735 -5.06 -8.69 -30.49
C PRO A 735 -3.89 -7.73 -30.22
N ALA A 736 -2.85 -8.23 -29.55
CA ALA A 736 -1.68 -7.47 -29.10
C ALA A 736 -0.99 -6.63 -30.20
N ALA A 737 -1.25 -6.92 -31.47
CA ALA A 737 -0.83 -6.12 -32.61
C ALA A 737 -1.50 -4.73 -32.67
N ALA A 738 -2.77 -4.59 -32.23
CA ALA A 738 -3.46 -3.30 -32.13
C ALA A 738 -2.90 -2.45 -30.97
N ALA A 739 -2.53 -3.07 -29.84
CA ALA A 739 -1.92 -2.38 -28.71
C ALA A 739 -0.54 -1.78 -29.03
N ARG A 740 0.21 -2.38 -29.97
CA ARG A 740 1.51 -1.85 -30.45
C ARG A 740 1.37 -0.81 -31.56
N ALA A 741 0.29 -0.87 -32.35
CA ALA A 741 0.00 0.10 -33.40
C ALA A 741 -0.60 1.42 -32.87
N HIS A 742 -0.81 1.56 -31.57
CA HIS A 742 -1.58 2.65 -30.97
C HIS A 742 -0.72 3.52 -30.05
N ARG A 743 0.33 4.12 -30.62
CA ARG A 743 0.88 5.38 -30.13
C ARG A 743 0.12 6.51 -30.82
N PRO A 744 -0.46 7.50 -30.11
CA PRO A 744 -0.70 8.79 -30.75
C PRO A 744 0.66 9.33 -31.23
N ALA A 745 0.72 9.81 -32.47
CA ALA A 745 1.94 10.24 -33.12
C ALA A 745 2.63 11.38 -32.37
N ALA A 746 3.52 11.05 -31.44
CA ALA A 746 4.53 11.95 -30.92
C ALA A 746 5.76 11.83 -31.83
N ASP A 747 5.73 12.55 -32.95
CA ASP A 747 6.89 13.25 -33.54
C ASP A 747 6.51 13.81 -34.92
N GLY A 748 5.93 15.02 -34.90
CA GLY A 748 5.91 15.89 -36.06
C GLY A 748 7.30 16.49 -36.30
N ARG A 749 8.19 15.76 -36.98
CA ARG A 749 9.26 16.39 -37.78
C ARG A 749 9.20 15.82 -39.19
N ALA A 750 8.46 16.53 -40.03
CA ALA A 750 8.47 16.35 -41.47
C ALA A 750 9.87 16.66 -42.03
N GLY A 751 10.63 15.61 -42.32
CA GLY A 751 11.72 15.65 -43.28
C GLY A 751 11.25 14.94 -44.56
N GLY A 752 10.71 15.72 -45.50
CA GLY A 752 10.23 15.19 -46.78
C GLY A 752 11.38 14.60 -47.61
N ARG A 753 11.25 13.33 -47.98
CA ARG A 753 11.83 12.80 -49.21
C ARG A 753 10.76 12.00 -49.93
N GLN A 754 10.22 12.59 -50.99
CA GLN A 754 9.47 11.86 -52.01
C GLN A 754 10.37 10.78 -52.62
N PRO A 755 9.87 9.56 -52.84
CA PRO A 755 10.49 8.64 -53.77
C PRO A 755 10.10 9.03 -55.20
N SER A 756 11.08 9.35 -56.04
CA SER A 756 10.91 9.44 -57.49
C SER A 756 10.47 8.08 -58.05
N PRO A 757 9.58 8.05 -59.06
CA PRO A 757 9.24 6.83 -59.78
C PRO A 757 10.31 6.52 -60.84
N VAL A 758 10.21 5.34 -61.47
CA VAL A 758 11.01 4.74 -62.57
C VAL A 758 11.76 3.50 -62.03
N ARG A 759 11.54 2.27 -62.49
CA ARG A 759 10.91 1.74 -63.69
C ARG A 759 10.43 0.31 -63.44
#